data_AF-A0A961AHZ8-F1
#
_entry.id   AF-A0A961AHZ8-F1
#
_cell.length_a   1.000
_cell.length_b   1.000
_cell.length_c   1.000
_cell.angle_alpha   90.00
_cell.angle_beta   90.00
_cell.angle_gamma   90.00
#
_symmetry.space_group_name_H-M   'P 1'
#
loop_
_entity.id
_entity.type
_entity.pdbx_description
1 polymer ?
#
loop_
_entity_poly.entity_id
_entity_poly.type
_entity_poly.pdbx_seq_one_letter_code
_entity_poly.pdbx_strand_id
1 'polypeptide(L)'
;MPTLYTTGAVRFNRSSIYVKRSIMAIGLAGICVGGFSLSCAAATTGPTIHTQVLSVGERAFLELWRDSGSDPQAVCNELLKWRDDGRAKVVSDIAATLDAEGKGSHRIGEAIQLPTEWDQELDEVRETPILFEEAWVGTRLDLNGKHFLLKYWPEKPVATSWPLTWPIRPDPCVGWMEQYDEWLESVESRRDPSAAEPALLAAFRSANAVFPAAPKSGEPQLQIVLVLPGTKAKAEGATPREPEMPAGTLSVYMISMGSNEALRWLVKRNSSPVDTDAKMLGYLLRQVDANKAHLRSFGVARLRSGSRTTIESARQHLYPTEMHTIPSTWNNRPVGFRLEVDPTVYGNGDAELHLAVEQHLIPPRRQVWPVALDAPEMVMWQPQFVATQSSTSLWLATDQVSLIALTRVPDVLTCDDEPTLDQAVATFVEWHPDPVEAATDQPNPPVEDPFDFTPPAKPDHPVRKIELGAFVVETRLGEEPTWRPKIGKALQEPTLQKLNDQIAQGTARLEALAMIQTTSGQRCIHAIVEEMVQITEFHPADDVLGDFLRLRPTTTNMVPAGVQLEVDPFIDPYFKPGFSLIYKLRHDLQRPAQPNLPAMIMAYYNDDRYVPLHRDEAVWQGRTWVEDGTTQLVRTRVDQGPDGEKRLHLLFISGRMVGER
;
A
#
# COMPACT_ATOMS: atom_id res chain seq x y z
N MET A 1 0.72 8.58 59.58
CA MET A 1 0.87 10.03 59.86
C MET A 1 1.37 10.19 61.31
N PRO A 2 2.25 11.16 61.66
CA PRO A 2 2.72 12.30 60.85
C PRO A 2 4.27 12.54 60.79
N THR A 3 4.66 13.20 59.69
CA THR A 3 5.69 14.26 59.48
C THR A 3 7.21 14.02 59.71
N LEU A 4 7.91 13.77 58.59
CA LEU A 4 8.76 14.70 57.79
C LEU A 4 9.99 15.46 58.36
N TYR A 5 11.05 15.36 57.53
CA TYR A 5 12.25 16.18 57.27
C TYR A 5 13.49 16.07 58.17
N THR A 6 14.58 15.50 57.62
CA THR A 6 15.77 16.30 57.28
C THR A 6 16.71 15.59 56.30
N THR A 7 17.26 16.42 55.42
CA THR A 7 18.15 16.17 54.27
C THR A 7 19.56 15.76 54.68
N GLY A 8 20.09 14.68 54.07
CA GLY A 8 21.50 14.32 54.09
C GLY A 8 22.06 14.23 52.68
N ALA A 9 22.82 15.25 52.26
CA ALA A 9 23.49 15.32 50.98
C ALA A 9 24.62 14.26 50.90
N VAL A 10 24.56 13.38 49.89
CA VAL A 10 25.70 12.53 49.51
C VAL A 10 26.33 13.11 48.26
N ARG A 11 27.58 13.57 48.41
CA ARG A 11 28.45 14.07 47.34
C ARG A 11 28.77 12.93 46.38
N PHE A 12 28.34 13.02 45.13
CA PHE A 12 28.87 12.20 44.05
C PHE A 12 30.23 12.75 43.60
N ASN A 13 31.25 11.94 43.78
CA ASN A 13 32.61 12.20 43.37
C ASN A 13 32.70 12.04 41.84
N ARG A 14 32.95 13.15 41.13
CA ARG A 14 33.27 13.15 39.70
C ARG A 14 34.71 12.67 39.52
N SER A 15 34.89 11.44 39.05
CA SER A 15 36.16 11.00 38.47
C SER A 15 35.97 10.89 36.96
N SER A 16 36.36 11.95 36.28
CA SER A 16 36.55 12.03 34.84
C SER A 16 37.78 11.22 34.44
N ILE A 17 37.61 10.20 33.60
CA ILE A 17 38.71 9.57 32.87
C ILE A 17 38.82 10.29 31.52
N TYR A 18 39.90 11.09 31.41
CA TYR A 18 40.38 11.70 30.18
C TYR A 18 40.83 10.60 29.20
N VAL A 19 40.15 10.45 28.07
CA VAL A 19 40.73 9.77 26.90
C VAL A 19 41.64 10.76 26.19
N LYS A 20 42.96 10.53 26.32
CA LYS A 20 44.00 11.23 25.57
C LYS A 20 43.81 10.99 24.07
N ARG A 21 43.55 12.06 23.32
CA ARG A 21 43.77 12.12 21.87
C ARG A 21 45.26 12.00 21.59
N SER A 22 45.69 10.89 21.00
CA SER A 22 47.00 10.79 20.34
C SER A 22 46.88 11.39 18.95
N ILE A 23 47.42 12.59 18.78
CA ILE A 23 47.71 13.19 17.49
C ILE A 23 48.96 12.49 16.95
N MET A 24 48.81 11.64 15.94
CA MET A 24 49.94 11.14 15.18
C MET A 24 50.18 12.06 13.99
N ALA A 25 51.14 12.98 14.18
CA ALA A 25 51.73 13.73 13.09
C ALA A 25 52.75 12.82 12.38
N ILE A 26 52.51 12.53 11.10
CA ILE A 26 53.54 12.00 10.20
C ILE A 26 53.66 13.00 9.05
N GLY A 27 54.75 13.76 9.07
CA GLY A 27 55.13 14.68 8.00
C GLY A 27 56.46 14.27 7.39
N LEU A 28 56.43 14.09 6.06
CA LEU A 28 57.51 14.22 5.06
C LEU A 28 58.69 13.22 5.18
N ALA A 29 59.17 12.56 4.13
CA ALA A 29 59.46 13.06 2.78
C ALA A 29 59.87 11.90 1.83
N GLY A 30 59.67 12.08 0.52
CA GLY A 30 60.74 11.78 -0.44
C GLY A 30 60.62 10.57 -1.37
N ILE A 31 60.16 10.86 -2.59
CA ILE A 31 60.67 10.36 -3.89
C ILE A 31 60.39 8.89 -4.27
N CYS A 32 59.52 8.70 -5.26
CA CYS A 32 59.92 8.18 -6.57
C CYS A 32 58.81 8.39 -7.61
N VAL A 33 59.17 9.11 -8.66
CA VAL A 33 58.41 9.36 -9.88
C VAL A 33 58.28 8.03 -10.62
N GLY A 34 57.09 7.43 -10.60
CA GLY A 34 56.71 6.29 -11.43
C GLY A 34 55.50 6.68 -12.26
N GLY A 35 55.72 7.02 -13.53
CA GLY A 35 54.67 7.35 -14.48
C GLY A 35 53.74 6.15 -14.67
N PHE A 36 52.61 6.17 -13.99
CA PHE A 36 51.43 5.46 -14.48
C PHE A 36 50.89 6.29 -15.64
N SER A 37 51.10 5.79 -16.85
CA SER A 37 50.22 6.13 -17.96
C SER A 37 48.81 5.79 -17.51
N LEU A 38 48.04 6.80 -17.10
CA LEU A 38 46.61 6.81 -17.27
C LEU A 38 46.39 6.52 -18.75
N SER A 39 46.15 5.25 -19.09
CA SER A 39 45.42 4.95 -20.30
C SER A 39 44.11 5.73 -20.14
N CYS A 40 43.99 6.85 -20.84
CA CYS A 40 42.70 7.42 -21.17
C CYS A 40 41.93 6.28 -21.84
N ALA A 41 41.19 5.51 -21.04
CA ALA A 41 40.11 4.70 -21.55
C ALA A 41 39.27 5.69 -22.35
N ALA A 42 39.17 5.45 -23.66
CA ALA A 42 38.31 6.23 -24.52
C ALA A 42 36.97 6.34 -23.81
N ALA A 43 36.54 7.57 -23.50
CA ALA A 43 35.26 7.81 -22.86
C ALA A 43 34.22 7.05 -23.67
N THR A 44 33.60 6.04 -23.08
CA THR A 44 32.53 5.28 -23.71
C THR A 44 31.41 6.26 -24.01
N THR A 45 31.30 6.68 -25.27
CA THR A 45 30.33 7.66 -25.78
C THR A 45 28.95 7.00 -25.95
N GLY A 46 28.53 6.23 -24.95
CA GLY A 46 27.20 5.61 -24.94
C GLY A 46 26.10 6.67 -24.76
N PRO A 47 24.87 6.38 -25.18
CA PRO A 47 23.73 7.23 -24.86
C PRO A 47 23.63 7.36 -23.33
N THR A 48 23.44 8.59 -22.86
CA THR A 48 23.30 8.90 -21.44
C THR A 48 21.86 9.18 -21.12
N ILE A 49 21.42 8.70 -19.97
CA ILE A 49 20.03 8.72 -19.56
C ILE A 49 19.93 9.50 -18.28
N HIS A 50 19.12 10.54 -18.33
CA HIS A 50 19.02 11.50 -17.28
C HIS A 50 17.66 11.38 -16.59
N THR A 51 17.66 11.31 -15.28
CA THR A 51 16.46 11.13 -14.47
C THR A 51 16.47 12.11 -13.31
N GLN A 52 15.38 12.85 -13.15
CA GLN A 52 15.18 13.80 -12.07
C GLN A 52 13.99 13.39 -11.21
N VAL A 53 14.14 13.54 -9.90
CA VAL A 53 13.05 13.42 -8.94
C VAL A 53 12.75 14.80 -8.37
N LEU A 54 11.50 15.24 -8.48
CA LEU A 54 11.02 16.52 -7.96
C LEU A 54 10.03 16.30 -6.82
N SER A 55 10.13 17.09 -5.76
CA SER A 55 9.12 17.22 -4.71
C SER A 55 8.25 18.45 -4.99
N VAL A 56 6.94 18.26 -5.00
CA VAL A 56 5.94 19.27 -5.34
C VAL A 56 4.76 19.19 -4.36
N GLY A 57 4.13 20.33 -4.04
CA GLY A 57 2.89 20.34 -3.25
C GLY A 57 1.79 19.55 -3.96
N GLU A 58 1.13 18.65 -3.23
CA GLU A 58 0.14 17.73 -3.78
C GLU A 58 -1.03 18.43 -4.46
N ARG A 59 -1.58 19.45 -3.83
CA ARG A 59 -2.72 20.20 -4.38
C ARG A 59 -2.30 20.91 -5.66
N ALA A 60 -1.13 21.57 -5.66
CA ALA A 60 -0.62 22.25 -6.83
C ALA A 60 -0.45 21.28 -8.01
N PHE A 61 0.15 20.11 -7.76
CA PHE A 61 0.28 19.10 -8.81
C PHE A 61 -1.07 18.58 -9.31
N LEU A 62 -2.03 18.30 -8.42
CA LEU A 62 -3.36 17.82 -8.82
C LEU A 62 -4.13 18.85 -9.64
N GLU A 63 -4.00 20.14 -9.31
CA GLU A 63 -4.55 21.24 -10.11
C GLU A 63 -3.89 21.25 -11.50
N LEU A 64 -2.55 21.19 -11.58
CA LEU A 64 -1.82 21.12 -12.85
C LEU A 64 -2.23 19.90 -13.70
N TRP A 65 -2.27 18.71 -13.08
CA TRP A 65 -2.62 17.45 -13.73
C TRP A 65 -4.02 17.52 -14.35
N ARG A 66 -4.99 18.10 -13.65
CA ARG A 66 -6.36 18.26 -14.15
C ARG A 66 -6.47 19.34 -15.21
N ASP A 67 -5.81 20.48 -15.00
CA ASP A 67 -5.90 21.64 -15.90
C ASP A 67 -5.20 21.38 -17.25
N SER A 68 -4.20 20.48 -17.28
CA SER A 68 -3.58 20.02 -18.51
C SER A 68 -4.42 18.98 -19.27
N GLY A 69 -5.61 18.65 -18.77
CA GLY A 69 -6.38 17.50 -19.28
C GLY A 69 -5.60 16.19 -19.16
N SER A 70 -4.74 16.09 -18.14
CA SER A 70 -3.85 14.96 -17.91
C SER A 70 -2.82 14.70 -19.01
N ASP A 71 -2.51 15.69 -19.86
CA ASP A 71 -1.42 15.61 -20.85
C ASP A 71 -0.06 15.52 -20.14
N PRO A 72 0.65 14.37 -20.19
CA PRO A 72 1.91 14.19 -19.50
C PRO A 72 3.01 15.14 -20.00
N GLN A 73 2.98 15.53 -21.28
CA GLN A 73 4.00 16.39 -21.86
C GLN A 73 3.83 17.84 -21.41
N ALA A 74 2.59 18.35 -21.40
CA ALA A 74 2.27 19.66 -20.85
C ALA A 74 2.65 19.75 -19.36
N VAL A 75 2.35 18.70 -18.59
CA VAL A 75 2.70 18.60 -17.16
C VAL A 75 4.21 18.62 -16.98
N CYS A 76 4.97 17.84 -17.76
CA CYS A 76 6.44 17.85 -17.71
C CYS A 76 7.02 19.24 -17.94
N ASN A 77 6.56 19.91 -19.00
CA ASN A 77 7.06 21.22 -19.36
C ASN A 77 6.81 22.25 -18.26
N GLU A 78 5.64 22.19 -17.61
CA GLU A 78 5.31 23.09 -16.51
C GLU A 78 6.08 22.75 -15.23
N LEU A 79 6.28 21.48 -14.91
CA LEU A 79 7.12 21.03 -13.79
C LEU A 79 8.58 21.48 -13.91
N LEU A 80 9.13 21.48 -15.12
CA LEU A 80 10.47 21.99 -15.37
C LEU A 80 10.56 23.51 -15.12
N LYS A 81 9.51 24.27 -15.48
CA LYS A 81 9.42 25.69 -15.08
C LYS A 81 9.29 25.82 -13.56
N TRP A 82 8.51 24.98 -12.90
CA TRP A 82 8.37 25.01 -11.44
C TRP A 82 9.70 24.74 -10.75
N ARG A 83 10.52 23.84 -11.30
CA ARG A 83 11.89 23.61 -10.83
C ARG A 83 12.72 24.88 -10.98
N ASP A 84 12.71 25.49 -12.16
CA ASP A 84 13.54 26.66 -12.47
C ASP A 84 13.12 27.90 -11.65
N ASP A 85 11.82 28.03 -11.36
CA ASP A 85 11.24 29.10 -10.51
C ASP A 85 11.32 28.80 -9.00
N GLY A 86 11.78 27.61 -8.60
CA GLY A 86 11.88 27.18 -7.19
C GLY A 86 10.56 26.73 -6.53
N ARG A 87 9.49 26.55 -7.30
CA ARG A 87 8.20 25.97 -6.84
C ARG A 87 8.25 24.45 -6.68
N ALA A 88 9.13 23.78 -7.43
CA ALA A 88 9.43 22.35 -7.27
C ALA A 88 10.87 22.18 -6.77
N LYS A 89 11.07 21.30 -5.78
CA LYS A 89 12.40 21.01 -5.22
C LYS A 89 13.00 19.79 -5.89
N VAL A 90 14.22 19.88 -6.41
CA VAL A 90 14.96 18.70 -6.87
C VAL A 90 15.35 17.85 -5.65
N VAL A 91 14.84 16.63 -5.58
CA VAL A 91 15.19 15.63 -4.56
C VAL A 91 16.39 14.81 -5.03
N SER A 92 16.40 14.45 -6.30
CA SER A 92 17.49 13.71 -6.92
C SER A 92 17.68 14.12 -8.37
N ASP A 93 18.93 14.10 -8.82
CA ASP A 93 19.31 14.29 -10.21
C ASP A 93 20.41 13.29 -10.55
N ILE A 94 20.13 12.34 -11.45
CA ILE A 94 21.03 11.20 -11.72
C ILE A 94 21.11 10.89 -13.21
N ALA A 95 22.32 10.60 -13.67
CA ALA A 95 22.59 10.20 -15.06
C ALA A 95 23.27 8.83 -15.10
N ALA A 96 22.87 7.95 -16.03
CA ALA A 96 23.58 6.71 -16.32
C ALA A 96 23.91 6.60 -17.80
N THR A 97 25.18 6.34 -18.13
CA THR A 97 25.63 6.06 -19.49
C THR A 97 25.47 4.57 -19.77
N LEU A 98 24.88 4.24 -20.93
CA LEU A 98 24.71 2.84 -21.34
C LEU A 98 25.98 2.30 -22.01
N ASP A 99 26.28 1.04 -21.74
CA ASP A 99 27.25 0.25 -22.50
C ASP A 99 26.66 -0.26 -23.83
N ALA A 100 27.46 -1.05 -24.56
CA ALA A 100 27.04 -1.62 -25.84
C ALA A 100 25.87 -2.62 -25.73
N GLU A 101 25.64 -3.19 -24.54
CA GLU A 101 24.52 -4.10 -24.25
C GLU A 101 23.27 -3.34 -23.78
N GLY A 102 23.32 -2.00 -23.72
CA GLY A 102 22.25 -1.18 -23.19
C GLY A 102 22.12 -1.27 -21.67
N LYS A 103 23.19 -1.66 -20.97
CA LYS A 103 23.23 -1.71 -19.50
C LYS A 103 23.93 -0.48 -18.94
N GLY A 104 23.46 0.01 -17.81
CA GLY A 104 24.07 1.12 -17.10
C GLY A 104 23.61 1.12 -15.66
N SER A 105 24.51 1.38 -14.72
CA SER A 105 24.16 1.54 -13.31
C SER A 105 24.90 2.76 -12.77
N HIS A 106 24.17 3.65 -12.11
CA HIS A 106 24.75 4.78 -11.44
C HIS A 106 24.12 4.97 -10.06
N ARG A 107 24.92 5.46 -9.11
CA ARG A 107 24.47 5.73 -7.74
C ARG A 107 25.07 7.05 -7.28
N ILE A 108 24.26 7.88 -6.63
CA ILE A 108 24.65 9.14 -5.99
C ILE A 108 24.09 9.13 -4.58
N GLY A 109 24.91 9.46 -3.58
CA GLY A 109 24.50 9.29 -2.19
C GLY A 109 25.69 9.13 -1.25
N GLU A 110 25.39 8.67 -0.05
CA GLU A 110 26.36 8.35 0.98
C GLU A 110 26.15 6.93 1.50
N ALA A 111 27.27 6.25 1.76
CA ALA A 111 27.31 5.06 2.58
C ALA A 111 27.20 5.47 4.05
N ILE A 112 26.24 4.89 4.76
CA ILE A 112 26.08 5.02 6.20
C ILE A 112 26.31 3.66 6.86
N GLN A 113 26.65 3.67 8.14
CA GLN A 113 26.79 2.45 8.92
C GLN A 113 25.50 2.24 9.71
N LEU A 114 24.79 1.16 9.42
CA LEU A 114 23.62 0.72 10.19
C LEU A 114 24.00 -0.48 11.05
N PRO A 115 23.57 -0.53 12.31
CA PRO A 115 23.85 -1.68 13.15
C PRO A 115 23.14 -2.93 12.64
N THR A 116 23.82 -4.06 12.68
CA THR A 116 23.30 -5.37 12.25
C THR A 116 23.37 -6.44 13.31
N GLU A 117 24.29 -6.30 14.26
CA GLU A 117 24.41 -7.18 15.41
C GLU A 117 24.57 -6.35 16.68
N TRP A 118 23.92 -6.80 17.74
CA TRP A 118 23.97 -6.19 19.07
C TRP A 118 24.64 -7.18 20.01
N ASP A 119 25.35 -6.65 21.01
CA ASP A 119 25.90 -7.49 22.06
C ASP A 119 24.76 -8.29 22.71
N GLN A 120 24.91 -9.60 22.78
CA GLN A 120 23.91 -10.47 23.40
C GLN A 120 24.35 -10.89 24.82
N GLU A 121 25.53 -10.43 25.28
CA GLU A 121 26.04 -10.71 26.61
C GLU A 121 25.36 -9.83 27.68
N LEU A 122 24.25 -10.36 28.21
CA LEU A 122 23.50 -10.07 29.45
C LEU A 122 24.03 -8.96 30.38
N ASP A 123 23.30 -7.83 30.46
CA ASP A 123 22.63 -7.26 31.67
C ASP A 123 22.16 -5.81 31.49
N GLU A 124 22.38 -5.20 30.32
CA GLU A 124 22.19 -3.77 30.11
C GLU A 124 20.75 -3.38 29.71
N VAL A 125 20.30 -2.24 30.21
CA VAL A 125 19.00 -1.63 29.86
C VAL A 125 18.99 -1.10 28.42
N ARG A 126 20.16 -1.03 27.77
CA ARG A 126 20.33 -0.58 26.38
C ARG A 126 21.37 -1.46 25.71
N GLU A 127 21.01 -2.11 24.62
CA GLU A 127 21.96 -2.91 23.87
C GLU A 127 22.88 -2.03 23.03
N THR A 128 24.17 -2.32 23.08
CA THR A 128 25.18 -1.65 22.27
C THR A 128 25.40 -2.44 20.98
N PRO A 129 25.31 -1.82 19.79
CA PRO A 129 25.66 -2.51 18.55
C PRO A 129 27.13 -2.93 18.52
N ILE A 130 27.40 -4.17 18.10
CA ILE A 130 28.76 -4.73 17.96
C ILE A 130 29.18 -4.90 16.51
N LEU A 131 28.24 -5.08 15.58
CA LEU A 131 28.49 -5.06 14.13
C LEU A 131 27.63 -4.03 13.43
N PHE A 132 28.19 -3.51 12.34
CA PHE A 132 27.55 -2.57 11.45
C PHE A 132 27.71 -3.05 10.02
N GLU A 133 26.70 -2.82 9.19
CA GLU A 133 26.78 -2.94 7.76
C GLU A 133 26.74 -1.58 7.08
N GLU A 134 27.33 -1.53 5.89
CA GLU A 134 27.22 -0.37 5.03
C GLU A 134 25.87 -0.39 4.32
N ALA A 135 24.99 0.56 4.69
CA ALA A 135 23.75 0.83 3.97
C ALA A 135 23.91 2.07 3.09
N TRP A 136 23.29 2.05 1.91
CA TRP A 136 23.35 3.16 0.97
C TRP A 136 22.12 4.05 1.10
N VAL A 137 22.34 5.35 1.34
CA VAL A 137 21.28 6.37 1.31
C VAL A 137 21.55 7.31 0.15
N GLY A 138 20.59 7.47 -0.74
CA GLY A 138 20.72 8.36 -1.90
C GLY A 138 19.81 7.91 -3.04
N THR A 139 20.33 7.88 -4.25
CA THR A 139 19.62 7.45 -5.45
C THR A 139 20.45 6.43 -6.22
N ARG A 140 19.78 5.42 -6.76
CA ARG A 140 20.32 4.41 -7.64
C ARG A 140 19.45 4.30 -8.88
N LEU A 141 20.08 4.41 -10.04
CA LEU A 141 19.49 4.18 -11.35
C LEU A 141 20.16 2.96 -11.97
N ASP A 142 19.39 1.89 -12.16
CA ASP A 142 19.80 0.71 -12.88
C ASP A 142 19.03 0.59 -14.19
N LEU A 143 19.76 0.32 -15.26
CA LEU A 143 19.30 0.15 -16.63
C LEU A 143 19.85 -1.17 -17.13
N ASN A 144 18.98 -2.06 -17.61
CA ASN A 144 19.39 -3.35 -18.15
C ASN A 144 18.61 -3.66 -19.42
N GLY A 145 19.14 -3.20 -20.56
CA GLY A 145 18.45 -3.26 -21.85
C GLY A 145 17.17 -2.44 -21.81
N LYS A 146 16.02 -3.13 -21.86
CA LYS A 146 14.69 -2.52 -21.76
C LYS A 146 14.23 -2.31 -20.31
N HIS A 147 14.98 -2.70 -19.29
CA HIS A 147 14.55 -2.55 -17.89
C HIS A 147 15.04 -1.22 -17.30
N PHE A 148 14.14 -0.51 -16.62
CA PHE A 148 14.41 0.71 -15.86
C PHE A 148 14.06 0.46 -14.40
N LEU A 149 15.01 0.73 -13.51
CA LEU A 149 14.80 0.71 -12.07
C LEU A 149 15.43 1.94 -11.44
N LEU A 150 14.58 2.81 -10.90
CA LEU A 150 15.00 3.90 -10.02
C LEU A 150 14.64 3.52 -8.58
N LYS A 151 15.63 3.57 -7.69
CA LYS A 151 15.42 3.50 -6.23
C LYS A 151 16.04 4.73 -5.59
N TYR A 152 15.36 5.35 -4.66
CA TYR A 152 15.92 6.45 -3.89
C TYR A 152 15.37 6.50 -2.47
N TRP A 153 16.19 7.07 -1.59
CA TRP A 153 15.92 7.21 -0.18
C TRP A 153 15.82 8.70 0.13
N PRO A 154 14.61 9.29 0.13
CA PRO A 154 14.44 10.75 0.27
C PRO A 154 14.87 11.27 1.65
N GLU A 155 14.94 10.39 2.64
CA GLU A 155 15.28 10.71 4.01
C GLU A 155 16.26 9.69 4.60
N LYS A 156 16.96 10.10 5.66
CA LYS A 156 17.83 9.21 6.42
C LYS A 156 16.98 8.17 7.17
N PRO A 157 17.50 6.96 7.41
CA PRO A 157 16.80 5.97 8.21
C PRO A 157 16.42 6.50 9.58
N VAL A 158 15.26 6.07 10.07
CA VAL A 158 14.68 6.53 11.34
C VAL A 158 14.74 5.40 12.35
N ALA A 159 15.30 5.70 13.53
CA ALA A 159 15.33 4.75 14.62
C ALA A 159 13.92 4.46 15.17
N THR A 160 13.56 3.19 15.25
CA THR A 160 12.39 2.64 15.92
C THR A 160 12.85 1.87 17.15
N SER A 161 12.37 2.27 18.33
CA SER A 161 12.72 1.61 19.59
C SER A 161 11.79 0.43 19.91
N TRP A 162 12.40 -0.72 20.19
CA TRP A 162 11.75 -1.98 20.57
C TRP A 162 12.09 -2.31 22.02
N PRO A 163 11.10 -2.62 22.88
CA PRO A 163 11.39 -3.01 24.25
C PRO A 163 11.95 -4.43 24.26
N LEU A 164 12.99 -4.60 25.07
CA LEU A 164 13.59 -5.87 25.40
C LEU A 164 13.16 -6.24 26.81
N THR A 165 12.68 -7.47 26.98
CA THR A 165 12.05 -7.89 28.23
C THR A 165 12.63 -9.23 28.67
N TRP A 166 13.19 -9.26 29.89
CA TRP A 166 13.88 -10.44 30.47
C TRP A 166 13.01 -11.12 31.54
N PRO A 167 11.97 -11.91 31.16
CA PRO A 167 11.08 -12.53 32.15
C PRO A 167 11.80 -13.50 33.10
N ILE A 168 13.00 -13.97 32.73
CA ILE A 168 13.81 -14.91 33.48
C ILE A 168 14.59 -14.23 34.64
N ARG A 169 14.82 -12.91 34.60
CA ARG A 169 15.60 -12.24 35.67
C ARG A 169 14.81 -12.19 36.98
N PRO A 170 15.43 -12.48 38.15
CA PRO A 170 14.76 -12.33 39.44
C PRO A 170 14.21 -10.91 39.64
N ASP A 171 15.04 -9.91 39.31
CA ASP A 171 14.65 -8.50 39.27
C ASP A 171 14.17 -8.14 37.86
N PRO A 172 12.86 -7.83 37.68
CA PRO A 172 12.31 -7.52 36.36
C PRO A 172 12.91 -6.22 35.82
N CYS A 173 13.29 -6.22 34.54
CA CYS A 173 13.78 -5.04 33.86
C CYS A 173 13.29 -5.00 32.41
N VAL A 174 13.14 -3.77 31.89
CA VAL A 174 12.82 -3.50 30.49
C VAL A 174 13.93 -2.64 29.90
N GLY A 175 14.50 -3.12 28.81
CA GLY A 175 15.52 -2.45 28.03
C GLY A 175 14.96 -1.99 26.69
N TRP A 176 15.81 -1.36 25.90
CA TRP A 176 15.43 -0.86 24.57
C TRP A 176 16.50 -1.16 23.54
N MET A 177 16.04 -1.57 22.36
CA MET A 177 16.85 -1.77 21.17
C MET A 177 16.36 -0.84 20.07
N GLU A 178 17.27 -0.15 19.39
CA GLU A 178 16.93 0.68 18.24
C GLU A 178 17.19 -0.09 16.95
N GLN A 179 16.18 -0.15 16.07
CA GLN A 179 16.31 -0.58 14.69
C GLN A 179 16.07 0.59 13.74
N TYR A 180 16.56 0.51 12.52
CA TYR A 180 16.52 1.64 11.59
C TYR A 180 15.61 1.34 10.41
N ASP A 181 14.46 2.00 10.37
CA ASP A 181 13.55 1.92 9.24
C ASP A 181 14.04 2.79 8.09
N GLU A 182 14.02 2.27 6.87
CA GLU A 182 14.44 3.01 5.68
C GLU A 182 13.24 3.60 4.94
N TRP A 183 13.39 4.81 4.41
CA TRP A 183 12.41 5.40 3.49
C TRP A 183 12.80 5.01 2.07
N LEU A 184 12.07 4.09 1.45
CA LEU A 184 12.36 3.63 0.10
C LEU A 184 11.26 4.09 -0.86
N GLU A 185 11.67 4.78 -1.90
CA GLU A 185 10.82 5.14 -3.03
C GLU A 185 11.41 4.50 -4.29
N SER A 186 10.58 3.84 -5.09
CA SER A 186 11.05 3.13 -6.27
C SER A 186 10.06 3.15 -7.42
N VAL A 187 10.62 3.18 -8.63
CA VAL A 187 9.89 3.06 -9.90
C VAL A 187 10.60 2.03 -10.75
N GLU A 188 9.89 0.99 -11.10
CA GLU A 188 10.34 -0.08 -11.98
C GLU A 188 9.43 -0.16 -13.19
N SER A 189 10.00 -0.15 -14.40
CA SER A 189 9.23 -0.26 -15.64
C SER A 189 10.10 -0.80 -16.77
N ARG A 190 9.49 -1.26 -17.88
CA ARG A 190 10.24 -1.43 -19.12
C ARG A 190 10.23 -0.14 -19.93
N ARG A 191 11.43 0.26 -20.30
CA ARG A 191 11.83 1.59 -20.74
C ARG A 191 11.64 1.84 -22.23
N ASP A 192 11.50 3.12 -22.58
CA ASP A 192 12.10 3.69 -23.81
C ASP A 192 13.37 4.48 -23.47
N PRO A 193 14.58 4.00 -23.82
CA PRO A 193 15.78 4.56 -23.24
C PRO A 193 16.25 5.90 -23.78
N SER A 194 15.60 6.51 -24.76
CA SER A 194 15.97 7.87 -25.20
C SER A 194 14.74 8.70 -25.48
N ALA A 195 14.22 9.37 -24.46
CA ALA A 195 13.20 10.38 -24.69
C ALA A 195 13.86 11.55 -25.44
N ALA A 196 13.34 11.88 -26.62
CA ALA A 196 13.77 13.09 -27.35
C ALA A 196 13.34 14.35 -26.59
N GLU A 197 12.31 14.22 -25.76
CA GLU A 197 11.69 15.25 -24.95
C GLU A 197 11.60 14.78 -23.49
N PRO A 198 11.46 15.69 -22.51
CA PRO A 198 11.21 15.32 -21.12
C PRO A 198 9.91 14.52 -20.98
N ALA A 199 9.92 13.45 -20.19
CA ALA A 199 8.76 12.58 -19.99
C ALA A 199 8.48 12.29 -18.51
N LEU A 200 7.19 12.24 -18.14
CA LEU A 200 6.70 11.88 -16.82
C LEU A 200 6.65 10.37 -16.74
N LEU A 201 7.43 9.78 -15.83
CA LEU A 201 7.43 8.34 -15.62
C LEU A 201 6.46 7.94 -14.50
N ALA A 202 6.49 8.70 -13.41
CA ALA A 202 5.65 8.43 -12.24
C ALA A 202 5.42 9.69 -11.41
N ALA A 203 4.29 9.74 -10.70
CA ALA A 203 4.04 10.67 -9.60
C ALA A 203 3.41 9.88 -8.44
N PHE A 204 3.82 10.10 -7.20
CA PHE A 204 3.19 9.43 -6.07
C PHE A 204 3.42 10.17 -4.77
N ARG A 205 2.52 9.97 -3.81
CA ARG A 205 2.66 10.52 -2.47
C ARG A 205 3.85 9.89 -1.75
N SER A 206 4.65 10.71 -1.08
CA SER A 206 5.80 10.21 -0.32
C SER A 206 5.37 9.30 0.83
N ALA A 207 6.17 8.29 1.12
CA ALA A 207 5.96 7.31 2.19
C ALA A 207 5.69 7.96 3.56
N ASN A 208 6.30 9.13 3.78
CA ASN A 208 6.11 9.94 4.98
C ASN A 208 4.66 10.37 5.22
N ALA A 209 3.82 10.40 4.20
CA ALA A 209 2.44 10.81 4.40
C ALA A 209 1.61 9.84 5.27
N VAL A 210 2.03 8.58 5.38
CA VAL A 210 1.42 7.62 6.30
C VAL A 210 1.86 7.89 7.74
N PHE A 211 3.10 8.35 7.95
CA PHE A 211 3.70 8.59 9.26
C PHE A 211 3.61 10.07 9.62
N PRO A 212 2.69 10.48 10.52
CA PRO A 212 2.67 11.84 10.99
C PRO A 212 3.86 12.05 11.94
N ALA A 213 5.06 12.22 11.38
CA ALA A 213 6.02 13.11 12.01
C ALA A 213 5.33 14.47 12.01
N ALA A 214 4.73 14.84 13.15
CA ALA A 214 3.87 16.01 13.34
C ALA A 214 4.10 17.06 12.24
N PRO A 215 3.17 17.24 11.28
CA PRO A 215 3.40 18.21 10.24
C PRO A 215 3.55 19.55 10.95
N LYS A 216 4.76 20.10 10.94
CA LYS A 216 4.94 21.54 11.08
C LYS A 216 4.25 22.17 9.87
N SER A 217 2.93 22.27 9.91
CA SER A 217 2.07 23.09 9.05
C SER A 217 2.22 22.94 7.52
N GLY A 218 2.83 21.87 7.00
CA GLY A 218 3.10 21.71 5.56
C GLY A 218 2.00 20.93 4.82
N GLU A 219 1.70 21.35 3.60
CA GLU A 219 0.91 20.59 2.63
C GLU A 219 1.61 19.27 2.28
N PRO A 220 0.88 18.14 2.11
CA PRO A 220 1.45 16.89 1.61
C PRO A 220 2.25 17.11 0.33
N GLN A 221 3.37 16.39 0.19
CA GLN A 221 4.24 16.48 -0.98
C GLN A 221 4.10 15.22 -1.85
N LEU A 222 4.10 15.42 -3.17
CA LEU A 222 4.24 14.38 -4.16
C LEU A 222 5.67 14.33 -4.69
N GLN A 223 6.11 13.12 -5.00
CA GLN A 223 7.38 12.85 -5.63
C GLN A 223 7.14 12.53 -7.10
N ILE A 224 7.81 13.25 -7.99
CA ILE A 224 7.62 13.21 -9.42
C ILE A 224 8.90 12.73 -10.09
N VAL A 225 8.83 11.63 -10.83
CA VAL A 225 9.96 11.06 -11.56
C VAL A 225 9.88 11.44 -13.02
N LEU A 226 10.86 12.22 -13.47
CA LEU A 226 11.01 12.68 -14.84
C LEU A 226 12.21 12.02 -15.51
N VAL A 227 12.07 11.62 -16.77
CA VAL A 227 13.18 11.27 -17.64
C VAL A 227 13.47 12.45 -18.56
N LEU A 228 14.71 12.92 -18.58
CA LEU A 228 15.12 14.07 -19.38
C LEU A 228 15.89 13.64 -20.64
N PRO A 229 15.89 14.47 -21.70
CA PRO A 229 16.64 14.21 -22.91
C PRO A 229 18.13 13.99 -22.62
N GLY A 230 18.66 12.89 -23.13
CA GLY A 230 20.07 12.53 -23.05
C GLY A 230 20.91 13.06 -24.22
N THR A 231 22.23 12.98 -24.09
CA THR A 231 23.12 13.15 -25.25
C THR A 231 22.94 11.96 -26.20
N LYS A 232 22.32 12.21 -27.37
CA LYS A 232 22.25 11.21 -28.45
C LYS A 232 23.66 10.97 -28.98
N ALA A 233 24.17 9.75 -28.85
CA ALA A 233 25.23 9.30 -29.75
C ALA A 233 24.63 9.28 -31.16
N LYS A 234 25.26 9.95 -32.13
CA LYS A 234 24.93 9.76 -33.56
C LYS A 234 25.22 8.30 -33.90
N ALA A 235 24.22 7.42 -33.79
CA ALA A 235 24.32 6.07 -34.29
C ALA A 235 24.26 6.12 -35.82
N GLU A 236 25.42 6.26 -36.47
CA GLU A 236 25.54 5.93 -37.89
C GLU A 236 25.24 4.44 -38.05
N GLY A 237 24.14 4.11 -38.74
CA GLY A 237 23.70 2.73 -38.98
C GLY A 237 22.62 2.21 -38.03
N ALA A 238 21.74 3.08 -37.50
CA ALA A 238 20.61 2.67 -36.67
C ALA A 238 19.81 1.52 -37.31
N THR A 239 19.79 0.38 -36.61
CA THR A 239 18.89 -0.75 -36.88
C THR A 239 17.44 -0.27 -36.96
N PRO A 240 16.56 -0.98 -37.68
CA PRO A 240 15.14 -0.64 -37.75
C PRO A 240 14.60 -0.38 -36.34
N ARG A 241 13.99 0.80 -36.15
CA ARG A 241 13.30 1.15 -34.90
C ARG A 241 12.22 0.07 -34.72
N GLU A 242 12.34 -0.75 -33.67
CA GLU A 242 11.26 -1.67 -33.30
C GLU A 242 9.95 -0.87 -33.23
N PRO A 243 8.82 -1.44 -33.66
CA PRO A 243 7.53 -0.75 -33.57
C PRO A 243 7.30 -0.31 -32.13
N GLU A 244 7.02 0.98 -31.93
CA GLU A 244 6.73 1.52 -30.61
C GLU A 244 5.47 0.85 -30.07
N MET A 245 5.60 0.14 -28.94
CA MET A 245 4.46 -0.47 -28.29
C MET A 245 3.52 0.64 -27.78
N PRO A 246 2.19 0.48 -27.93
CA PRO A 246 1.24 1.44 -27.41
C PRO A 246 1.45 1.69 -25.92
N ALA A 247 1.34 2.95 -25.52
CA ALA A 247 1.62 3.43 -24.18
C ALA A 247 0.57 4.45 -23.75
N GLY A 248 0.59 4.81 -22.47
CA GLY A 248 -0.29 5.82 -21.91
C GLY A 248 -0.01 6.02 -20.44
N THR A 249 -0.86 6.79 -19.77
CA THR A 249 -0.70 7.15 -18.38
C THR A 249 -1.92 6.73 -17.57
N LEU A 250 -1.69 6.06 -16.45
CA LEU A 250 -2.71 5.67 -15.49
C LEU A 250 -2.60 6.53 -14.24
N SER A 251 -3.69 7.16 -13.83
CA SER A 251 -3.81 7.81 -12.53
C SER A 251 -4.65 6.94 -11.59
N VAL A 252 -4.30 6.92 -10.31
CA VAL A 252 -5.00 6.19 -9.25
C VAL A 252 -5.31 7.15 -8.11
N TYR A 253 -6.57 7.24 -7.70
CA TYR A 253 -7.03 8.11 -6.62
C TYR A 253 -7.69 7.27 -5.52
N MET A 254 -7.27 7.45 -4.28
CA MET A 254 -7.92 6.82 -3.12
C MET A 254 -8.51 7.91 -2.23
N ILE A 255 -9.84 8.04 -2.22
CA ILE A 255 -10.52 9.13 -1.53
C ILE A 255 -11.50 8.57 -0.50
N SER A 256 -11.45 9.12 0.71
CA SER A 256 -12.41 8.79 1.76
C SER A 256 -13.71 9.58 1.64
N MET A 257 -14.84 8.92 1.92
CA MET A 257 -16.18 9.49 1.94
C MET A 257 -17.02 8.87 3.08
N GLY A 258 -18.19 9.41 3.40
CA GLY A 258 -19.03 8.84 4.46
C GLY A 258 -19.62 7.48 4.06
N SER A 259 -19.63 6.50 4.96
CA SER A 259 -20.12 5.13 4.66
C SER A 259 -21.59 5.09 4.21
N ASN A 260 -22.44 5.94 4.79
CA ASN A 260 -23.84 6.07 4.37
C ASN A 260 -24.01 6.74 3.00
N GLU A 261 -23.07 7.60 2.60
CA GLU A 261 -23.04 8.19 1.27
C GLU A 261 -22.58 7.15 0.25
N ALA A 262 -21.55 6.35 0.61
CA ALA A 262 -21.05 5.24 -0.19
C ALA A 262 -22.14 4.19 -0.49
N LEU A 263 -22.89 3.75 0.54
CA LEU A 263 -24.00 2.81 0.35
C LEU A 263 -25.10 3.40 -0.56
N ARG A 264 -25.50 4.66 -0.31
CA ARG A 264 -26.50 5.34 -1.14
C ARG A 264 -26.04 5.44 -2.59
N TRP A 265 -24.76 5.69 -2.82
CA TRP A 265 -24.20 5.75 -4.15
C TRP A 265 -24.18 4.38 -4.82
N LEU A 266 -23.72 3.33 -4.14
CA LEU A 266 -23.75 1.95 -4.65
C LEU A 266 -25.16 1.52 -5.07
N VAL A 267 -26.17 1.81 -4.23
CA VAL A 267 -27.57 1.48 -4.54
C VAL A 267 -28.10 2.24 -5.77
N LYS A 268 -27.83 3.55 -5.86
CA LYS A 268 -28.29 4.37 -7.00
C LYS A 268 -27.59 4.03 -8.31
N ARG A 269 -26.35 3.54 -8.22
CA ARG A 269 -25.50 3.23 -9.37
C ARG A 269 -26.05 2.13 -10.26
N ASN A 270 -26.81 1.20 -9.71
CA ASN A 270 -27.49 0.16 -10.49
C ASN A 270 -28.49 0.73 -11.50
N SER A 271 -29.01 1.94 -11.27
CA SER A 271 -30.05 2.56 -12.07
C SER A 271 -29.54 3.73 -12.93
N SER A 272 -28.24 4.03 -12.90
CA SER A 272 -27.67 5.25 -13.50
C SER A 272 -26.55 4.95 -14.53
N PRO A 273 -26.47 5.71 -15.64
CA PRO A 273 -25.52 5.47 -16.74
C PRO A 273 -24.02 5.68 -16.38
N VAL A 274 -23.15 5.29 -17.32
CA VAL A 274 -21.68 5.13 -17.23
C VAL A 274 -20.92 6.42 -16.87
N ASP A 275 -21.44 7.61 -17.19
CA ASP A 275 -20.86 8.92 -16.83
C ASP A 275 -20.79 9.24 -15.32
N THR A 276 -21.15 8.28 -14.48
CA THR A 276 -21.23 8.45 -13.02
C THR A 276 -19.88 8.51 -12.34
N ASP A 277 -18.85 7.82 -12.87
CA ASP A 277 -17.54 7.73 -12.22
C ASP A 277 -16.74 9.02 -12.29
N ALA A 278 -16.59 9.60 -13.49
CA ALA A 278 -15.94 10.89 -13.65
C ALA A 278 -16.64 12.00 -12.83
N LYS A 279 -17.98 12.00 -12.81
CA LYS A 279 -18.77 12.95 -12.00
C LYS A 279 -18.58 12.75 -10.50
N MET A 280 -18.50 11.49 -10.05
CA MET A 280 -18.24 11.17 -8.64
C MET A 280 -16.83 11.56 -8.23
N LEU A 281 -15.81 11.21 -9.02
CA LEU A 281 -14.44 11.61 -8.77
C LEU A 281 -14.33 13.14 -8.70
N GLY A 282 -14.88 13.86 -9.68
CA GLY A 282 -14.90 15.32 -9.67
C GLY A 282 -15.66 15.92 -8.49
N TYR A 283 -16.74 15.29 -8.02
CA TYR A 283 -17.42 15.70 -6.78
C TYR A 283 -16.55 15.48 -5.55
N LEU A 284 -15.93 14.32 -5.41
CA LEU A 284 -15.08 13.98 -4.26
C LEU A 284 -13.82 14.84 -4.20
N LEU A 285 -13.17 15.11 -5.34
CA LEU A 285 -12.03 16.04 -5.40
C LEU A 285 -12.44 17.45 -4.94
N ARG A 286 -13.62 17.95 -5.34
CA ARG A 286 -14.15 19.22 -4.80
C ARG A 286 -14.42 19.16 -3.29
N GLN A 287 -14.80 17.99 -2.75
CA GLN A 287 -14.92 17.83 -1.29
C GLN A 287 -13.55 17.81 -0.62
N VAL A 288 -12.52 17.24 -1.25
CA VAL A 288 -11.12 17.31 -0.76
C VAL A 288 -10.66 18.76 -0.72
N ASP A 289 -10.86 19.52 -1.80
CA ASP A 289 -10.52 20.95 -1.86
C ASP A 289 -11.22 21.77 -0.77
N ALA A 290 -12.42 21.34 -0.37
CA ALA A 290 -13.23 21.94 0.68
C ALA A 290 -12.96 21.37 2.09
N ASN A 291 -11.97 20.48 2.25
CA ASN A 291 -11.66 19.76 3.50
C ASN A 291 -12.84 18.98 4.11
N LYS A 292 -13.72 18.45 3.26
CA LYS A 292 -14.88 17.61 3.61
C LYS A 292 -14.68 16.13 3.27
N ALA A 293 -13.65 15.82 2.49
CA ALA A 293 -13.17 14.48 2.18
C ALA A 293 -11.65 14.46 2.31
N HIS A 294 -11.06 13.27 2.40
CA HIS A 294 -9.61 13.10 2.50
C HIS A 294 -9.10 12.31 1.31
N LEU A 295 -8.17 12.89 0.54
CA LEU A 295 -7.35 12.14 -0.40
C LEU A 295 -6.34 11.32 0.43
N ARG A 296 -6.53 10.00 0.47
CA ARG A 296 -5.69 9.05 1.21
C ARG A 296 -4.44 8.69 0.45
N SER A 297 -4.53 8.61 -0.88
CA SER A 297 -3.39 8.38 -1.75
C SER A 297 -3.67 8.82 -3.18
N PHE A 298 -2.59 9.12 -3.89
CA PHE A 298 -2.58 9.46 -5.30
C PHE A 298 -1.31 8.92 -5.95
N GLY A 299 -1.46 8.34 -7.13
CA GLY A 299 -0.37 7.83 -7.94
C GLY A 299 -0.64 8.03 -9.43
N VAL A 300 0.42 8.27 -10.20
CA VAL A 300 0.44 8.31 -11.66
C VAL A 300 1.56 7.40 -12.13
N ALA A 301 1.28 6.56 -13.12
CA ALA A 301 2.24 5.66 -13.74
C ALA A 301 2.17 5.77 -15.26
N ARG A 302 3.31 5.98 -15.92
CA ARG A 302 3.40 5.76 -17.36
C ARG A 302 3.49 4.27 -17.63
N LEU A 303 2.56 3.77 -18.45
CA LEU A 303 2.38 2.38 -18.77
C LEU A 303 2.74 2.11 -20.23
N ARG A 304 3.23 0.91 -20.50
CA ARG A 304 3.57 0.42 -21.83
C ARG A 304 3.06 -0.99 -22.00
N SER A 305 2.35 -1.25 -23.09
CA SER A 305 1.78 -2.57 -23.38
C SER A 305 2.80 -3.71 -23.18
N GLY A 306 2.37 -4.81 -22.56
CA GLY A 306 3.20 -6.00 -22.31
C GLY A 306 4.32 -5.81 -21.28
N SER A 307 4.30 -4.73 -20.50
CA SER A 307 5.37 -4.39 -19.57
C SER A 307 4.85 -4.02 -18.19
N ARG A 308 5.18 -4.87 -17.20
CA ARG A 308 4.90 -4.57 -15.79
C ARG A 308 5.52 -3.25 -15.39
N THR A 309 4.72 -2.42 -14.72
CA THR A 309 5.19 -1.21 -14.05
C THR A 309 4.87 -1.32 -12.56
N THR A 310 5.86 -1.06 -11.72
CA THR A 310 5.74 -1.03 -10.26
C THR A 310 6.16 0.33 -9.74
N ILE A 311 5.32 0.93 -8.92
CA ILE A 311 5.63 2.13 -8.15
C ILE A 311 5.48 1.76 -6.68
N GLU A 312 6.50 2.05 -5.89
CA GLU A 312 6.48 1.86 -4.44
C GLU A 312 6.96 3.12 -3.74
N SER A 313 6.24 3.52 -2.70
CA SER A 313 6.57 4.61 -1.81
C SER A 313 6.29 4.15 -0.40
N ALA A 314 7.31 3.60 0.26
CA ALA A 314 7.14 2.89 1.50
C ALA A 314 8.26 3.17 2.51
N ARG A 315 7.89 3.21 3.79
CA ARG A 315 8.83 3.00 4.90
C ARG A 315 9.04 1.50 5.04
N GLN A 316 10.26 1.03 4.86
CA GLN A 316 10.67 -0.34 5.15
C GLN A 316 10.73 -0.49 6.67
N HIS A 317 9.63 -0.98 7.26
CA HIS A 317 9.48 -1.09 8.70
C HIS A 317 10.07 -2.41 9.20
N LEU A 318 11.16 -2.31 9.98
CA LEU A 318 11.82 -3.45 10.59
C LEU A 318 11.20 -3.77 11.95
N TYR A 319 10.85 -5.04 12.16
CA TYR A 319 10.26 -5.51 13.40
C TYR A 319 10.71 -6.95 13.71
N PRO A 320 10.77 -7.34 15.00
CA PRO A 320 11.33 -8.63 15.37
C PRO A 320 10.37 -9.77 14.97
N THR A 321 10.87 -10.85 14.38
CA THR A 321 10.04 -12.02 14.05
C THR A 321 9.83 -12.96 15.22
N GLU A 322 10.77 -12.94 16.14
CA GLU A 322 10.75 -13.75 17.34
C GLU A 322 10.72 -12.85 18.57
N MET A 323 9.97 -13.28 19.58
CA MET A 323 9.77 -12.53 20.81
C MET A 323 10.76 -12.97 21.88
N HIS A 324 12.02 -13.05 21.47
CA HIS A 324 13.11 -13.35 22.38
C HIS A 324 13.43 -12.12 23.22
N THR A 325 14.01 -12.38 24.39
CA THR A 325 14.56 -11.35 25.27
C THR A 325 15.48 -10.38 24.51
N ILE A 326 16.21 -10.92 23.53
CA ILE A 326 16.89 -10.19 22.46
C ILE A 326 16.49 -10.87 21.13
N PRO A 327 15.82 -10.19 20.19
CA PRO A 327 15.45 -10.78 18.91
C PRO A 327 16.70 -11.04 18.05
N SER A 328 16.91 -12.28 17.63
CA SER A 328 17.96 -12.67 16.67
C SER A 328 17.50 -12.58 15.20
N THR A 329 16.18 -12.47 14.98
CA THR A 329 15.57 -12.44 13.65
C THR A 329 14.60 -11.27 13.50
N TRP A 330 14.64 -10.64 12.33
CA TRP A 330 13.87 -9.44 11.98
C TRP A 330 13.17 -9.62 10.64
N ASN A 331 11.94 -9.13 10.56
CA ASN A 331 11.20 -8.99 9.31
C ASN A 331 11.21 -7.54 8.86
N ASN A 332 11.05 -7.35 7.55
CA ASN A 332 10.81 -6.05 6.94
C ASN A 332 9.43 -6.05 6.29
N ARG A 333 8.63 -5.00 6.54
CA ARG A 333 7.35 -4.77 5.86
C ARG A 333 7.37 -3.37 5.22
N PRO A 334 7.11 -3.25 3.90
CA PRO A 334 6.89 -1.95 3.29
C PRO A 334 5.56 -1.36 3.77
N VAL A 335 5.61 -0.18 4.39
CA VAL A 335 4.45 0.56 4.88
C VAL A 335 4.30 1.85 4.08
N GLY A 336 3.26 1.91 3.26
CA GLY A 336 3.04 3.04 2.36
C GLY A 336 2.12 2.70 1.20
N PHE A 337 2.45 3.24 0.03
CA PHE A 337 1.75 3.03 -1.23
C PHE A 337 2.52 2.06 -2.13
N ARG A 338 1.82 1.13 -2.76
CA ARG A 338 2.36 0.28 -3.83
C ARG A 338 1.32 0.12 -4.93
N LEU A 339 1.77 0.26 -6.17
CA LEU A 339 0.99 0.07 -7.38
C LEU A 339 1.77 -0.84 -8.33
N GLU A 340 1.16 -1.94 -8.73
CA GLU A 340 1.65 -2.84 -9.77
C GLU A 340 0.62 -2.94 -10.88
N VAL A 341 1.07 -2.77 -12.13
CA VAL A 341 0.21 -2.83 -13.30
C VAL A 341 0.85 -3.66 -14.40
N ASP A 342 0.13 -4.65 -14.91
CA ASP A 342 0.42 -5.35 -16.16
C ASP A 342 -0.57 -4.87 -17.24
N PRO A 343 -0.17 -3.96 -18.14
CA PRO A 343 -1.04 -3.39 -19.14
C PRO A 343 -0.97 -4.15 -20.49
N THR A 344 -2.11 -4.26 -21.16
CA THR A 344 -2.24 -4.56 -22.58
C THR A 344 -2.98 -3.40 -23.24
N VAL A 345 -2.27 -2.59 -24.02
CA VAL A 345 -2.82 -1.42 -24.70
C VAL A 345 -3.06 -1.78 -26.18
N TYR A 346 -4.26 -1.49 -26.66
CA TYR A 346 -4.74 -1.81 -28.01
C TYR A 346 -4.54 -0.61 -28.94
N GLY A 347 -4.52 -0.87 -30.26
CA GLY A 347 -4.27 0.17 -31.27
C GLY A 347 -5.30 1.31 -31.32
N ASN A 348 -6.47 1.14 -30.70
CA ASN A 348 -7.49 2.19 -30.56
C ASN A 348 -7.35 3.04 -29.28
N GLY A 349 -6.31 2.80 -28.47
CA GLY A 349 -6.08 3.49 -27.19
C GLY A 349 -6.77 2.84 -25.98
N ASP A 350 -7.63 1.83 -26.16
CA ASP A 350 -8.19 1.07 -25.04
C ASP A 350 -7.07 0.29 -24.33
N ALA A 351 -7.28 -0.01 -23.04
CA ALA A 351 -6.35 -0.81 -22.25
C ALA A 351 -7.06 -1.89 -21.43
N GLU A 352 -6.48 -3.09 -21.41
CA GLU A 352 -6.73 -4.11 -20.40
C GLU A 352 -5.61 -4.05 -19.35
N LEU A 353 -5.97 -3.92 -18.07
CA LEU A 353 -5.01 -3.75 -16.98
C LEU A 353 -5.23 -4.85 -15.95
N HIS A 354 -4.18 -5.61 -15.62
CA HIS A 354 -4.14 -6.32 -14.33
C HIS A 354 -3.49 -5.38 -13.32
N LEU A 355 -4.25 -5.05 -12.29
CA LEU A 355 -3.93 -4.01 -11.32
C LEU A 355 -3.89 -4.60 -9.92
N ALA A 356 -2.77 -4.39 -9.22
CA ALA A 356 -2.67 -4.57 -7.78
C ALA A 356 -2.30 -3.23 -7.13
N VAL A 357 -3.12 -2.77 -6.19
CA VAL A 357 -2.88 -1.53 -5.43
C VAL A 357 -3.01 -1.80 -3.95
N GLU A 358 -2.03 -1.30 -3.19
CA GLU A 358 -1.97 -1.36 -1.74
C GLU A 358 -1.67 0.02 -1.17
N GLN A 359 -2.40 0.40 -0.12
CA GLN A 359 -2.15 1.61 0.63
C GLN A 359 -2.34 1.36 2.13
N HIS A 360 -1.31 1.63 2.91
CA HIS A 360 -1.41 1.68 4.36
C HIS A 360 -2.12 2.97 4.79
N LEU A 361 -3.18 2.85 5.59
CA LEU A 361 -4.05 3.96 5.93
C LEU A 361 -3.54 4.83 7.08
N ILE A 362 -2.71 4.23 7.93
CA ILE A 362 -2.13 4.80 9.16
C ILE A 362 -0.77 4.17 9.43
N PRO A 363 0.06 4.75 10.32
CA PRO A 363 1.29 4.08 10.79
C PRO A 363 0.97 2.73 11.43
N PRO A 364 1.95 1.81 11.50
CA PRO A 364 1.77 0.55 12.20
C PRO A 364 1.39 0.82 13.66
N ARG A 365 0.26 0.25 14.10
CA ARG A 365 -0.15 0.33 15.50
C ARG A 365 0.69 -0.61 16.34
N ARG A 366 0.76 -0.35 17.64
CA ARG A 366 1.47 -1.22 18.58
C ARG A 366 0.48 -2.14 19.27
N GLN A 367 0.61 -3.44 19.04
CA GLN A 367 -0.08 -4.44 19.84
C GLN A 367 0.79 -4.81 21.03
N VAL A 368 0.40 -4.39 22.23
CA VAL A 368 1.19 -4.60 23.46
C VAL A 368 0.65 -5.78 24.25
N TRP A 369 1.55 -6.65 24.71
CA TRP A 369 1.24 -7.77 25.59
C TRP A 369 1.97 -7.67 26.92
N PRO A 370 1.27 -7.79 28.06
CA PRO A 370 1.91 -8.01 29.33
C PRO A 370 2.49 -9.44 29.37
N VAL A 371 3.74 -9.57 29.82
CA VAL A 371 4.42 -10.87 29.94
C VAL A 371 4.65 -11.32 31.38
N ALA A 372 4.39 -10.46 32.36
CA ALA A 372 4.52 -10.78 33.78
C ALA A 372 3.32 -10.24 34.60
N LEU A 373 2.79 -11.05 35.51
CA LEU A 373 1.74 -10.65 36.44
C LEU A 373 2.30 -9.86 37.63
N ASP A 374 3.52 -10.16 38.04
CA ASP A 374 4.24 -9.53 39.15
C ASP A 374 5.02 -8.27 38.75
N ALA A 375 5.18 -8.03 37.44
CA ALA A 375 5.93 -6.91 36.88
C ALA A 375 5.22 -6.32 35.64
N PRO A 376 4.18 -5.47 35.81
CA PRO A 376 3.33 -4.98 34.72
C PRO A 376 4.06 -4.15 33.65
N GLU A 377 5.20 -3.56 33.99
CA GLU A 377 6.07 -2.85 33.05
C GLU A 377 6.68 -3.78 32.00
N MET A 378 6.80 -5.08 32.30
CA MET A 378 7.31 -6.08 31.38
C MET A 378 6.28 -6.33 30.29
N VAL A 379 6.52 -5.68 29.16
CA VAL A 379 5.68 -5.78 27.99
C VAL A 379 6.51 -6.17 26.77
N MET A 380 5.83 -6.77 25.81
CA MET A 380 6.33 -6.89 24.45
C MET A 380 5.32 -6.27 23.52
N TRP A 381 5.75 -5.87 22.33
CA TRP A 381 4.79 -5.44 21.31
C TRP A 381 5.22 -5.82 19.90
N GLN A 382 4.24 -5.86 19.00
CA GLN A 382 4.43 -6.06 17.56
C GLN A 382 3.62 -5.04 16.77
N PRO A 383 4.05 -4.72 15.54
CA PRO A 383 3.31 -3.81 14.69
C PRO A 383 2.05 -4.50 14.13
N GLN A 384 0.98 -3.73 14.02
CA GLN A 384 -0.24 -4.11 13.29
C GLN A 384 -0.39 -3.19 12.08
N PHE A 385 -0.55 -3.77 10.90
CA PHE A 385 -0.57 -3.03 9.65
C PHE A 385 -2.00 -2.87 9.16
N VAL A 386 -2.47 -1.63 9.01
CA VAL A 386 -3.80 -1.33 8.48
C VAL A 386 -3.68 -0.90 7.03
N ALA A 387 -4.14 -1.74 6.11
CA ALA A 387 -4.01 -1.52 4.69
C ALA A 387 -5.34 -1.74 3.95
N THR A 388 -5.52 -0.96 2.88
CA THR A 388 -6.47 -1.24 1.82
C THR A 388 -5.73 -1.88 0.65
N GLN A 389 -6.25 -2.98 0.13
CA GLN A 389 -5.64 -3.79 -0.91
C GLN A 389 -6.69 -4.13 -1.96
N SER A 390 -6.32 -4.01 -3.25
CA SER A 390 -7.17 -4.42 -4.36
C SER A 390 -6.33 -5.11 -5.42
N SER A 391 -6.77 -6.26 -5.90
CA SER A 391 -6.18 -7.00 -7.02
C SER A 391 -7.29 -7.34 -8.00
N THR A 392 -7.27 -6.75 -9.20
CA THR A 392 -8.34 -6.91 -10.19
C THR A 392 -7.85 -6.76 -11.63
N SER A 393 -8.66 -7.21 -12.58
CA SER A 393 -8.47 -7.02 -14.02
C SER A 393 -9.52 -6.06 -14.55
N LEU A 394 -9.13 -5.06 -15.34
CA LEU A 394 -10.01 -3.98 -15.80
C LEU A 394 -9.86 -3.76 -17.28
N TRP A 395 -10.95 -3.38 -17.94
CA TRP A 395 -10.90 -2.78 -19.27
C TRP A 395 -11.20 -1.29 -19.14
N LEU A 396 -10.37 -0.43 -19.72
CA LEU A 396 -10.55 1.02 -19.74
C LEU A 396 -10.56 1.49 -21.19
N ALA A 397 -11.61 2.23 -21.55
CA ALA A 397 -11.63 2.94 -22.82
C ALA A 397 -10.73 4.19 -22.73
N THR A 398 -10.37 4.75 -23.88
CA THR A 398 -9.66 6.04 -23.98
C THR A 398 -10.32 7.11 -23.10
N ASP A 399 -9.53 7.78 -22.27
CA ASP A 399 -9.95 8.86 -21.36
C ASP A 399 -11.05 8.47 -20.36
N GLN A 400 -11.11 7.18 -20.00
CA GLN A 400 -12.11 6.67 -19.07
C GLN A 400 -11.65 6.79 -17.61
N VAL A 401 -12.52 7.37 -16.78
CA VAL A 401 -12.49 7.22 -15.31
C VAL A 401 -13.33 6.01 -14.91
N SER A 402 -12.82 5.16 -14.02
CA SER A 402 -13.53 4.00 -13.48
C SER A 402 -13.36 3.94 -11.96
N LEU A 403 -14.47 3.73 -11.23
CA LEU A 403 -14.39 3.35 -9.82
C LEU A 403 -14.14 1.85 -9.73
N ILE A 404 -12.95 1.46 -9.26
CA ILE A 404 -12.52 0.06 -9.28
C ILE A 404 -12.79 -0.66 -7.97
N ALA A 405 -12.87 0.08 -6.86
CA ALA A 405 -13.07 -0.50 -5.54
C ALA A 405 -13.70 0.53 -4.59
N LEU A 406 -14.56 0.05 -3.69
CA LEU A 406 -15.14 0.88 -2.62
C LEU A 406 -15.39 0.00 -1.40
N THR A 407 -14.75 0.30 -0.27
CA THR A 407 -14.95 -0.47 0.97
C THR A 407 -15.14 0.44 2.16
N ARG A 408 -16.11 0.09 3.01
CA ARG A 408 -16.26 0.69 4.33
C ARG A 408 -15.10 0.26 5.20
N VAL A 409 -14.42 1.21 5.84
CA VAL A 409 -13.51 0.89 6.94
C VAL A 409 -14.36 0.40 8.11
N PRO A 410 -14.18 -0.86 8.57
CA PRO A 410 -15.04 -1.42 9.60
C PRO A 410 -14.69 -0.86 10.98
N ASP A 411 -15.68 -0.82 11.87
CA ASP A 411 -15.53 -0.22 13.21
C ASP A 411 -14.47 -0.92 14.05
N VAL A 412 -14.20 -2.19 13.79
CA VAL A 412 -13.12 -2.93 14.46
C VAL A 412 -11.73 -2.33 14.22
N LEU A 413 -11.59 -1.52 13.17
CA LEU A 413 -10.35 -0.82 12.83
C LEU A 413 -10.33 0.63 13.33
N THR A 414 -11.47 1.18 13.78
CA THR A 414 -11.50 2.53 14.34
C THR A 414 -10.89 2.51 15.76
N CYS A 415 -10.20 3.59 16.15
CA CYS A 415 -9.64 3.76 17.48
C CYS A 415 -9.99 5.16 17.98
N ASP A 416 -10.23 5.30 19.30
CA ASP A 416 -10.73 6.54 19.91
C ASP A 416 -9.81 7.76 19.70
N ASP A 417 -8.51 7.52 19.46
CA ASP A 417 -7.48 8.56 19.31
C ASP A 417 -7.27 9.03 17.85
N GLU A 418 -7.93 8.41 16.86
CA GLU A 418 -7.73 8.72 15.44
C GLU A 418 -8.99 9.35 14.83
N PRO A 419 -8.90 10.56 14.22
CA PRO A 419 -10.04 11.22 13.63
C PRO A 419 -10.68 10.37 12.51
N THR A 420 -11.83 9.79 12.86
CA THR A 420 -12.91 9.28 12.01
C THR A 420 -12.50 8.40 10.83
N LEU A 421 -12.14 7.16 11.16
CA LEU A 421 -12.19 6.01 10.26
C LEU A 421 -13.63 5.55 9.95
N ASP A 422 -14.67 6.32 10.30
CA ASP A 422 -16.08 6.03 10.00
C ASP A 422 -16.43 6.38 8.53
N GLN A 423 -15.54 5.96 7.63
CA GLN A 423 -15.47 6.36 6.23
C GLN A 423 -15.37 5.13 5.34
N ALA A 424 -15.90 5.23 4.12
CA ALA A 424 -15.57 4.33 3.04
C ALA A 424 -14.39 4.91 2.25
N VAL A 425 -13.53 4.04 1.73
CA VAL A 425 -12.44 4.41 0.82
C VAL A 425 -12.85 4.01 -0.59
N ALA A 426 -12.95 4.99 -1.48
CA ALA A 426 -13.21 4.82 -2.90
C ALA A 426 -11.89 4.88 -3.68
N THR A 427 -11.64 3.88 -4.53
CA THR A 427 -10.45 3.82 -5.39
C THR A 427 -10.87 4.00 -6.84
N PHE A 428 -10.40 5.07 -7.47
CA PHE A 428 -10.63 5.38 -8.88
C PHE A 428 -9.36 5.17 -9.68
N VAL A 429 -9.53 4.82 -10.94
CA VAL A 429 -8.48 4.87 -11.95
C VAL A 429 -8.91 5.72 -13.13
N GLU A 430 -7.96 6.37 -13.77
CA GLU A 430 -8.17 7.22 -14.95
C GLU A 430 -7.07 6.92 -15.97
N TRP A 431 -7.46 6.62 -17.21
CA TRP A 431 -6.56 6.17 -18.28
C TRP A 431 -6.47 7.19 -19.41
N HIS A 432 -5.25 7.59 -19.75
CA HIS A 432 -4.95 8.52 -20.84
C HIS A 432 -3.95 7.88 -21.81
N PRO A 433 -4.41 7.33 -22.96
CA PRO A 433 -3.49 6.77 -23.94
C PRO A 433 -2.62 7.87 -24.55
N ASP A 434 -1.37 7.53 -24.87
CA ASP A 434 -0.54 8.42 -25.67
C ASP A 434 -1.18 8.58 -27.07
N PRO A 435 -1.07 9.76 -27.70
CA PRO A 435 -1.59 9.94 -29.05
C PRO A 435 -0.88 8.97 -30.01
N VAL A 436 -1.66 8.08 -30.61
CA VAL A 436 -1.17 7.23 -31.69
C VAL A 436 -0.95 8.15 -32.89
N GLU A 437 0.30 8.42 -33.26
CA GLU A 437 0.59 9.05 -34.55
C GLU A 437 -0.09 8.20 -35.61
N ALA A 438 -1.10 8.78 -36.28
CA ALA A 438 -1.83 8.08 -37.33
C ALA A 438 -0.79 7.50 -38.28
N ALA A 439 -0.70 6.16 -38.34
CA ALA A 439 0.20 5.48 -39.23
C ALA A 439 -0.01 6.11 -40.60
N THR A 440 0.98 6.84 -41.10
CA THR A 440 0.94 7.38 -42.45
C THR A 440 0.56 6.22 -43.36
N ASP A 441 -0.44 6.42 -44.24
CA ASP A 441 -1.03 5.47 -45.20
C ASP A 441 -0.01 4.86 -46.20
N GLN A 442 1.19 4.48 -45.74
CA GLN A 442 2.09 3.62 -46.47
C GLN A 442 1.68 2.18 -46.18
N PRO A 443 1.28 1.40 -47.20
CA PRO A 443 1.05 -0.02 -47.02
C PRO A 443 2.39 -0.64 -46.60
N ASN A 444 2.48 -1.06 -45.34
CA ASN A 444 3.60 -1.89 -44.90
C ASN A 444 3.59 -3.14 -45.79
N PRO A 445 4.70 -3.47 -46.48
CA PRO A 445 4.79 -4.72 -47.21
C PRO A 445 4.57 -5.89 -46.24
N PRO A 446 3.99 -7.02 -46.68
CA PRO A 446 3.82 -8.18 -45.84
C PRO A 446 5.19 -8.69 -45.43
N VAL A 447 5.60 -8.40 -44.20
CA VAL A 447 6.77 -9.01 -43.58
C VAL A 447 6.29 -10.29 -42.93
N GLU A 448 6.62 -11.43 -43.52
CA GLU A 448 6.55 -12.74 -42.85
C GLU A 448 7.65 -12.78 -41.78
N ASP A 449 7.49 -12.05 -40.67
CA ASP A 449 8.37 -12.16 -39.51
C ASP A 449 7.76 -13.16 -38.51
N PRO A 450 8.48 -14.22 -38.08
CA PRO A 450 8.03 -15.11 -37.02
C PRO A 450 7.85 -14.43 -35.65
N PHE A 451 8.24 -13.15 -35.50
CA PHE A 451 7.96 -12.30 -34.35
C PHE A 451 6.98 -11.18 -34.70
N ASP A 452 5.83 -11.53 -35.28
CA ASP A 452 4.76 -10.57 -35.59
C ASP A 452 4.31 -9.80 -34.32
N PHE A 453 4.85 -8.60 -34.14
CA PHE A 453 4.50 -7.64 -33.08
C PHE A 453 3.32 -6.75 -33.50
N THR A 454 2.38 -7.28 -34.28
CA THR A 454 1.11 -6.60 -34.49
C THR A 454 0.45 -6.39 -33.11
N PRO A 455 0.08 -5.15 -32.73
CA PRO A 455 -0.67 -4.90 -31.50
C PRO A 455 -1.83 -5.89 -31.45
N PRO A 456 -2.10 -6.53 -30.29
CA PRO A 456 -3.15 -7.53 -30.22
C PRO A 456 -4.42 -6.93 -30.82
N ALA A 457 -5.00 -7.62 -31.79
CA ALA A 457 -6.30 -7.22 -32.31
C ALA A 457 -7.26 -7.21 -31.12
N LYS A 458 -8.12 -6.17 -31.04
CA LYS A 458 -9.19 -6.16 -30.06
C LYS A 458 -9.94 -7.48 -30.17
N PRO A 459 -10.14 -8.22 -29.07
CA PRO A 459 -10.91 -9.46 -29.15
C PRO A 459 -12.28 -9.16 -29.79
N ASP A 460 -12.68 -9.97 -30.76
CA ASP A 460 -13.98 -9.86 -31.45
C ASP A 460 -15.17 -10.03 -30.49
N HIS A 461 -14.91 -10.48 -29.26
CA HIS A 461 -15.88 -10.57 -28.19
C HIS A 461 -15.85 -9.32 -27.32
N PRO A 462 -17.01 -8.69 -27.02
CA PRO A 462 -17.05 -7.56 -26.12
C PRO A 462 -16.51 -8.00 -24.76
N VAL A 463 -15.40 -7.38 -24.33
CA VAL A 463 -14.89 -7.57 -22.97
C VAL A 463 -15.96 -7.04 -22.02
N ARG A 464 -16.67 -7.95 -21.37
CA ARG A 464 -17.77 -7.60 -20.48
C ARG A 464 -17.19 -7.30 -19.11
N LYS A 465 -17.17 -6.02 -18.75
CA LYS A 465 -16.80 -5.57 -17.41
C LYS A 465 -17.94 -5.89 -16.45
N ILE A 466 -17.60 -6.23 -15.22
CA ILE A 466 -18.55 -6.58 -14.17
C ILE A 466 -18.23 -5.72 -12.97
N GLU A 467 -19.25 -5.08 -12.43
CA GLU A 467 -19.17 -4.37 -11.15
C GLU A 467 -19.97 -5.13 -10.10
N LEU A 468 -19.35 -5.35 -8.94
CA LEU A 468 -19.87 -6.23 -7.89
C LEU A 468 -19.76 -5.53 -6.55
N GLY A 469 -20.89 -5.32 -5.89
CA GLY A 469 -20.97 -4.86 -4.51
C GLY A 469 -21.52 -5.95 -3.61
N ALA A 470 -20.94 -6.13 -2.43
CA ALA A 470 -21.49 -6.93 -1.35
C ALA A 470 -21.58 -6.07 -0.08
N PHE A 471 -22.72 -6.14 0.60
CA PHE A 471 -22.88 -5.43 1.87
C PHE A 471 -23.76 -6.21 2.84
N VAL A 472 -23.47 -6.03 4.13
CA VAL A 472 -24.16 -6.69 5.23
C VAL A 472 -24.83 -5.63 6.08
N VAL A 473 -26.14 -5.78 6.29
CA VAL A 473 -26.92 -4.91 7.18
C VAL A 473 -27.43 -5.72 8.34
N GLU A 474 -27.18 -5.23 9.55
CA GLU A 474 -27.76 -5.72 10.79
C GLU A 474 -29.11 -5.03 11.03
N THR A 475 -30.14 -5.83 11.35
CA THR A 475 -31.47 -5.37 11.77
C THR A 475 -31.98 -6.18 12.97
N ARG A 476 -33.16 -5.83 13.47
CA ARG A 476 -33.84 -6.53 14.57
C ARG A 476 -34.30 -7.92 14.13
N LEU A 477 -34.13 -8.92 14.99
CA LEU A 477 -34.56 -10.30 14.73
C LEU A 477 -36.05 -10.41 14.35
N GLY A 478 -36.90 -9.56 14.92
CA GLY A 478 -38.33 -9.51 14.60
C GLY A 478 -38.66 -9.19 13.14
N GLU A 479 -37.70 -8.67 12.36
CA GLU A 479 -37.89 -8.42 10.92
C GLU A 479 -37.65 -9.65 10.03
N GLU A 480 -37.17 -10.78 10.58
CA GLU A 480 -36.87 -11.99 9.80
C GLU A 480 -38.02 -12.45 8.89
N PRO A 481 -39.31 -12.47 9.33
CA PRO A 481 -40.42 -12.85 8.47
C PRO A 481 -40.60 -11.93 7.25
N THR A 482 -40.12 -10.68 7.32
CA THR A 482 -40.17 -9.70 6.22
C THR A 482 -39.07 -9.95 5.18
N TRP A 483 -37.90 -10.38 5.63
CA TRP A 483 -36.71 -10.52 4.79
C TRP A 483 -36.57 -11.92 4.18
N ARG A 484 -36.88 -12.98 4.93
CA ARG A 484 -36.74 -14.37 4.48
C ARG A 484 -37.44 -14.66 3.14
N PRO A 485 -38.66 -14.17 2.84
CA PRO A 485 -39.32 -14.38 1.54
C PRO A 485 -38.68 -13.66 0.35
N LYS A 486 -37.72 -12.75 0.59
CA LYS A 486 -37.00 -11.97 -0.42
C LYS A 486 -35.66 -12.57 -0.83
N ILE A 487 -35.22 -13.65 -0.16
CA ILE A 487 -33.95 -14.32 -0.48
C ILE A 487 -33.97 -14.82 -1.93
N GLY A 488 -32.91 -14.53 -2.68
CA GLY A 488 -32.73 -14.89 -4.09
C GLY A 488 -33.55 -14.06 -5.07
N LYS A 489 -34.21 -12.97 -4.63
CA LYS A 489 -34.99 -12.08 -5.48
C LYS A 489 -34.32 -10.72 -5.62
N ALA A 490 -34.38 -10.16 -6.82
CA ALA A 490 -34.06 -8.76 -7.06
C ALA A 490 -34.97 -7.86 -6.21
N LEU A 491 -34.35 -6.96 -5.47
CA LEU A 491 -35.02 -6.03 -4.58
C LEU A 491 -35.41 -4.78 -5.36
N GLN A 492 -36.61 -4.30 -5.07
CA GLN A 492 -37.12 -3.07 -5.65
C GLN A 492 -36.50 -1.85 -4.94
N GLU A 493 -36.29 -0.77 -5.68
CA GLU A 493 -35.71 0.48 -5.18
C GLU A 493 -36.37 0.99 -3.88
N PRO A 494 -37.71 0.96 -3.69
CA PRO A 494 -38.33 1.39 -2.43
C PRO A 494 -37.91 0.53 -1.21
N THR A 495 -37.60 -0.75 -1.42
CA THR A 495 -37.10 -1.62 -0.33
C THR A 495 -35.69 -1.22 0.08
N LEU A 496 -34.83 -0.94 -0.90
CA LEU A 496 -33.46 -0.49 -0.65
C LEU A 496 -33.43 0.91 -0.02
N GLN A 497 -34.31 1.81 -0.47
CA GLN A 497 -34.46 3.14 0.12
C GLN A 497 -34.92 3.05 1.58
N LYS A 498 -35.92 2.21 1.88
CA LYS A 498 -36.35 1.97 3.27
C LYS A 498 -35.21 1.48 4.15
N LEU A 499 -34.38 0.56 3.64
CA LEU A 499 -33.22 0.05 4.37
C LEU A 499 -32.19 1.16 4.63
N ASN A 500 -31.91 1.99 3.63
CA ASN A 500 -31.05 3.17 3.79
C ASN A 500 -31.60 4.15 4.83
N ASP A 501 -32.91 4.37 4.84
CA ASP A 501 -33.57 5.23 5.84
C ASP A 501 -33.46 4.62 7.24
N GLN A 502 -33.62 3.30 7.38
CA GLN A 502 -33.44 2.59 8.64
C GLN A 502 -32.02 2.73 9.19
N ILE A 503 -31.00 2.65 8.32
CA ILE A 503 -29.59 2.88 8.67
C ILE A 503 -29.38 4.34 9.11
N ALA A 504 -29.89 5.30 8.33
CA ALA A 504 -29.78 6.72 8.67
C ALA A 504 -30.47 7.08 10.00
N GLN A 505 -31.53 6.35 10.36
CA GLN A 505 -32.26 6.51 11.63
C GLN A 505 -31.64 5.71 12.79
N GLY A 506 -30.60 4.90 12.57
CA GLY A 506 -29.98 4.04 13.59
C GLY A 506 -30.86 2.85 14.01
N THR A 507 -31.86 2.48 13.21
CA THR A 507 -32.71 1.30 13.47
C THR A 507 -32.18 0.03 12.80
N ALA A 508 -31.23 0.19 11.88
CA ALA A 508 -30.40 -0.83 11.27
C ALA A 508 -28.95 -0.32 11.22
N ARG A 509 -27.98 -1.20 11.04
CA ARG A 509 -26.54 -0.84 10.98
C ARG A 509 -25.87 -1.48 9.78
N LEU A 510 -25.06 -0.69 9.07
CA LEU A 510 -24.21 -1.21 7.99
C LEU A 510 -22.96 -1.84 8.60
N GLU A 511 -22.88 -3.16 8.62
CA GLU A 511 -21.75 -3.89 9.21
C GLU A 511 -20.58 -3.99 8.24
N ALA A 512 -20.85 -4.32 6.98
CA ALA A 512 -19.83 -4.43 5.95
C ALA A 512 -20.30 -3.87 4.62
N LEU A 513 -19.38 -3.29 3.85
CA LEU A 513 -19.60 -2.84 2.48
C LEU A 513 -18.27 -3.00 1.75
N ALA A 514 -18.28 -3.75 0.65
CA ALA A 514 -17.16 -3.87 -0.27
C ALA A 514 -17.68 -3.93 -1.70
N MET A 515 -17.03 -3.24 -2.61
CA MET A 515 -17.31 -3.25 -4.04
C MET A 515 -16.00 -3.37 -4.79
N ILE A 516 -16.03 -4.13 -5.89
CA ILE A 516 -14.93 -4.25 -6.83
C ILE A 516 -15.46 -4.33 -8.27
N GLN A 517 -14.75 -3.70 -9.20
CA GLN A 517 -14.95 -3.85 -10.63
C GLN A 517 -13.90 -4.78 -11.20
N THR A 518 -14.30 -5.67 -12.11
CA THR A 518 -13.42 -6.65 -12.73
C THR A 518 -13.87 -7.06 -14.14
N THR A 519 -13.09 -7.91 -14.83
CA THR A 519 -13.49 -8.55 -16.10
C THR A 519 -14.02 -9.97 -15.86
N SER A 520 -14.93 -10.43 -16.72
CA SER A 520 -15.49 -11.79 -16.61
C SER A 520 -14.42 -12.87 -16.64
N GLY A 521 -14.53 -13.85 -15.74
CA GLY A 521 -13.61 -14.99 -15.62
C GLY A 521 -12.33 -14.68 -14.85
N GLN A 522 -12.19 -13.49 -14.28
CA GLN A 522 -11.03 -13.10 -13.49
C GLN A 522 -11.38 -13.07 -12.01
N ARG A 523 -10.67 -13.87 -11.22
CA ARG A 523 -10.75 -13.81 -9.76
C ARG A 523 -10.17 -12.49 -9.29
N CYS A 524 -10.88 -11.79 -8.42
CA CYS A 524 -10.41 -10.56 -7.84
C CYS A 524 -10.64 -10.51 -6.32
N ILE A 525 -9.83 -9.70 -5.65
CA ILE A 525 -9.83 -9.56 -4.20
C ILE A 525 -9.77 -8.07 -3.86
N HIS A 526 -10.61 -7.64 -2.95
CA HIS A 526 -10.55 -6.32 -2.33
C HIS A 526 -10.69 -6.43 -0.82
N ALA A 527 -9.86 -5.73 -0.07
CA ALA A 527 -9.88 -5.77 1.38
C ALA A 527 -9.48 -4.43 2.01
N ILE A 528 -10.04 -4.15 3.19
CA ILE A 528 -9.48 -3.22 4.17
C ILE A 528 -9.32 -4.01 5.46
N VAL A 529 -8.07 -4.28 5.85
CA VAL A 529 -7.73 -5.14 6.97
C VAL A 529 -6.63 -4.54 7.84
N GLU A 530 -6.70 -4.82 9.14
CA GLU A 530 -5.60 -4.77 10.08
C GLU A 530 -5.00 -6.18 10.19
N GLU A 531 -3.74 -6.32 9.80
CA GLU A 531 -2.97 -7.54 10.04
C GLU A 531 -2.61 -7.57 11.53
N MET A 532 -3.41 -8.28 12.32
CA MET A 532 -3.22 -8.41 13.76
C MET A 532 -2.26 -9.54 14.07
N VAL A 533 -1.40 -9.33 15.06
CA VAL A 533 -0.48 -10.38 15.49
C VAL A 533 -1.18 -11.29 16.49
N GLN A 534 -1.11 -12.59 16.23
CA GLN A 534 -1.54 -13.64 17.13
C GLN A 534 -0.36 -14.39 17.72
N ILE A 535 -0.30 -14.48 19.05
CA ILE A 535 0.61 -15.40 19.73
C ILE A 535 0.06 -16.82 19.55
N THR A 536 0.86 -17.70 18.96
CA THR A 536 0.47 -19.10 18.73
C THR A 536 1.19 -20.05 19.67
N GLU A 537 2.33 -19.66 20.22
CA GLU A 537 3.08 -20.45 21.19
C GLU A 537 3.64 -19.55 22.29
N PHE A 538 3.65 -20.06 23.52
CA PHE A 538 4.25 -19.41 24.68
C PHE A 538 4.86 -20.46 25.61
N HIS A 539 5.92 -20.07 26.29
CA HIS A 539 6.62 -20.89 27.28
C HIS A 539 6.69 -20.15 28.61
N PRO A 540 6.68 -20.86 29.75
CA PRO A 540 7.10 -20.27 31.00
C PRO A 540 8.56 -19.79 30.87
N ALA A 541 8.92 -18.75 31.62
CA ALA A 541 10.31 -18.35 31.73
C ALA A 541 11.05 -19.41 32.57
N ASP A 542 11.70 -20.36 31.89
CA ASP A 542 12.08 -21.69 32.39
C ASP A 542 12.97 -21.77 33.67
N ASP A 543 13.39 -20.66 34.28
CA ASP A 543 14.31 -20.69 35.44
C ASP A 543 13.84 -19.91 36.69
N VAL A 544 12.66 -19.26 36.67
CA VAL A 544 12.15 -18.56 37.86
C VAL A 544 11.38 -19.53 38.75
N LEU A 545 12.12 -20.15 39.67
CA LEU A 545 11.68 -20.84 40.91
C LEU A 545 10.16 -20.82 41.16
N GLY A 546 9.44 -21.84 40.72
CA GLY A 546 8.16 -22.28 41.28
C GLY A 546 6.91 -21.41 41.05
N ASP A 547 7.06 -20.14 40.70
CA ASP A 547 5.95 -19.18 40.53
C ASP A 547 5.82 -18.80 39.05
N PHE A 548 4.95 -19.53 38.32
CA PHE A 548 4.60 -19.31 36.91
C PHE A 548 3.79 -18.01 36.71
N LEU A 549 4.33 -16.87 37.12
CA LEU A 549 3.73 -15.54 36.98
C LEU A 549 4.10 -14.86 35.66
N ARG A 550 5.00 -15.46 34.89
CA ARG A 550 5.64 -14.86 33.71
C ARG A 550 5.61 -15.82 32.53
N LEU A 551 5.24 -15.31 31.36
CA LEU A 551 5.21 -16.06 30.10
C LEU A 551 6.06 -15.37 29.05
N ARG A 552 6.64 -16.18 28.17
CA ARG A 552 7.36 -15.73 26.99
C ARG A 552 6.66 -16.27 25.75
N PRO A 553 5.97 -15.42 24.99
CA PRO A 553 5.58 -15.75 23.62
C PRO A 553 6.80 -16.15 22.78
N THR A 554 6.69 -17.21 21.99
CA THR A 554 7.81 -17.74 21.17
C THR A 554 7.49 -17.78 19.70
N THR A 555 6.21 -17.79 19.32
CA THR A 555 5.80 -17.79 17.91
C THR A 555 4.56 -16.96 17.72
N THR A 556 4.52 -16.25 16.59
CA THR A 556 3.38 -15.42 16.21
C THR A 556 2.97 -15.64 14.77
N ASN A 557 1.68 -15.46 14.49
CA ASN A 557 1.10 -15.45 13.15
C ASN A 557 0.31 -14.17 12.90
N MET A 558 0.29 -13.70 11.66
CA MET A 558 -0.56 -12.58 11.25
C MET A 558 -1.97 -13.07 10.91
N VAL A 559 -2.99 -12.44 11.49
CA VAL A 559 -4.40 -12.72 11.26
C VAL A 559 -5.07 -11.45 10.75
N PRO A 560 -5.65 -11.44 9.54
CA PRO A 560 -6.29 -10.25 9.00
C PRO A 560 -7.65 -10.03 9.66
N ALA A 561 -7.85 -8.87 10.25
CA ALA A 561 -9.10 -8.39 10.85
C ALA A 561 -9.67 -7.24 10.02
N GLY A 562 -10.93 -7.27 9.61
CA GLY A 562 -11.54 -6.20 8.82
C GLY A 562 -12.51 -6.74 7.79
N VAL A 563 -12.64 -6.07 6.63
CA VAL A 563 -13.54 -6.48 5.54
C VAL A 563 -12.72 -6.98 4.36
N GLN A 564 -13.08 -8.14 3.82
CA GLN A 564 -12.47 -8.71 2.62
C GLN A 564 -13.54 -9.33 1.73
N LEU A 565 -13.55 -8.94 0.46
CA LEU A 565 -14.38 -9.49 -0.60
C LEU A 565 -13.49 -10.20 -1.62
N GLU A 566 -13.70 -11.49 -1.79
CA GLU A 566 -13.15 -12.28 -2.88
C GLU A 566 -14.28 -12.71 -3.81
N VAL A 567 -14.11 -12.52 -5.12
CA VAL A 567 -15.13 -12.89 -6.10
C VAL A 567 -14.50 -13.51 -7.35
N ASP A 568 -15.25 -14.40 -7.96
CA ASP A 568 -14.97 -15.01 -9.26
C ASP A 568 -16.26 -14.96 -10.09
N PRO A 569 -16.43 -13.88 -10.89
CA PRO A 569 -17.62 -13.68 -11.69
C PRO A 569 -17.45 -14.24 -13.10
N PHE A 570 -18.50 -14.85 -13.63
CA PHE A 570 -18.51 -15.43 -14.97
C PHE A 570 -19.81 -15.08 -15.68
N ILE A 571 -19.71 -14.42 -16.83
CA ILE A 571 -20.85 -14.17 -17.72
C ILE A 571 -21.03 -15.37 -18.63
N ASP A 572 -22.18 -16.02 -18.51
CA ASP A 572 -22.59 -17.07 -19.43
C ASP A 572 -23.36 -16.45 -20.62
N PRO A 573 -22.86 -16.58 -21.86
CA PRO A 573 -23.49 -15.97 -23.03
C PRO A 573 -24.87 -16.57 -23.37
N TYR A 574 -25.23 -17.73 -22.82
CA TYR A 574 -26.46 -18.45 -23.15
C TYR A 574 -27.63 -18.17 -22.19
N PHE A 575 -27.39 -17.45 -21.09
CA PHE A 575 -28.41 -17.17 -20.08
C PHE A 575 -28.97 -15.74 -20.20
N LYS A 576 -29.97 -15.43 -19.34
CA LYS A 576 -30.54 -14.10 -19.17
C LYS A 576 -29.43 -13.05 -18.94
N PRO A 577 -29.69 -11.74 -19.15
CA PRO A 577 -28.72 -10.71 -18.80
C PRO A 577 -28.36 -10.78 -17.31
N GLY A 578 -27.12 -11.15 -17.02
CA GLY A 578 -26.60 -11.38 -15.68
C GLY A 578 -25.32 -12.20 -15.71
N PHE A 579 -24.87 -12.65 -14.53
CA PHE A 579 -23.66 -13.45 -14.39
C PHE A 579 -23.73 -14.40 -13.19
N SER A 580 -23.00 -15.51 -13.29
CA SER A 580 -22.72 -16.40 -12.17
C SER A 580 -21.63 -15.77 -11.31
N LEU A 581 -21.78 -15.82 -9.99
CA LEU A 581 -20.85 -15.27 -9.04
C LEU A 581 -20.51 -16.32 -7.98
N ILE A 582 -19.24 -16.67 -7.86
CA ILE A 582 -18.70 -17.28 -6.64
C ILE A 582 -18.16 -16.15 -5.78
N TYR A 583 -18.59 -16.09 -4.52
CA TYR A 583 -18.21 -15.02 -3.61
C TYR A 583 -17.79 -15.55 -2.25
N LYS A 584 -16.90 -14.80 -1.61
CA LYS A 584 -16.55 -14.92 -0.19
C LYS A 584 -16.37 -13.51 0.38
N LEU A 585 -17.32 -13.08 1.19
CA LEU A 585 -17.23 -11.86 1.99
C LEU A 585 -16.92 -12.25 3.43
N ARG A 586 -15.77 -11.82 3.95
CA ARG A 586 -15.41 -11.90 5.36
C ARG A 586 -15.53 -10.51 5.97
N HIS A 587 -16.15 -10.41 7.15
CA HIS A 587 -15.98 -9.24 8.00
C HIS A 587 -15.89 -9.60 9.48
N ASP A 588 -15.09 -8.89 10.25
CA ASP A 588 -15.01 -9.04 11.70
C ASP A 588 -16.11 -8.20 12.39
N LEU A 589 -16.80 -8.80 13.36
CA LEU A 589 -17.87 -8.14 14.15
C LEU A 589 -17.31 -7.39 15.36
N GLN A 590 -16.18 -7.86 15.87
CA GLN A 590 -15.45 -7.27 16.98
C GLN A 590 -13.97 -7.29 16.67
N ARG A 591 -13.22 -6.34 17.24
CA ARG A 591 -11.77 -6.35 17.13
C ARG A 591 -11.26 -7.64 17.80
N PRO A 592 -10.52 -8.48 17.08
CA PRO A 592 -9.99 -9.69 17.67
C PRO A 592 -9.21 -9.38 18.96
N ALA A 593 -9.51 -10.12 20.02
CA ALA A 593 -8.91 -9.89 21.33
C ALA A 593 -7.96 -11.03 21.68
N GLN A 594 -6.74 -10.66 22.09
CA GLN A 594 -5.82 -11.62 22.66
C GLN A 594 -6.32 -12.05 24.05
N PRO A 595 -6.17 -13.33 24.40
CA PRO A 595 -6.34 -13.78 25.77
C PRO A 595 -5.46 -12.95 26.70
N ASN A 596 -5.99 -12.57 27.87
CA ASN A 596 -5.17 -11.88 28.87
C ASN A 596 -4.10 -12.82 29.45
N LEU A 597 -3.05 -12.25 30.04
CA LEU A 597 -1.94 -13.03 30.61
C LEU A 597 -2.40 -14.11 31.61
N PRO A 598 -3.35 -13.87 32.54
CA PRO A 598 -3.89 -14.92 33.40
C PRO A 598 -4.52 -16.09 32.62
N ALA A 599 -5.30 -15.81 31.56
CA ALA A 599 -5.91 -16.84 30.73
C ALA A 599 -4.86 -17.65 29.96
N MET A 600 -3.81 -16.99 29.46
CA MET A 600 -2.69 -17.67 28.80
C MET A 600 -1.93 -18.60 29.77
N ILE A 601 -1.67 -18.14 31.01
CA ILE A 601 -1.03 -18.95 32.05
C ILE A 601 -1.91 -20.17 32.39
N MET A 602 -3.21 -19.95 32.58
CA MET A 602 -4.14 -21.05 32.89
C MET A 602 -4.22 -22.08 31.75
N ALA A 603 -4.18 -21.64 30.50
CA ALA A 603 -4.15 -22.56 29.36
C ALA A 603 -2.88 -23.40 29.33
N TYR A 604 -1.72 -22.81 29.63
CA TYR A 604 -0.47 -23.56 29.81
C TYR A 604 -0.64 -24.73 30.78
N TYR A 605 -1.25 -24.47 31.94
CA TYR A 605 -1.47 -25.48 32.98
C TYR A 605 -2.39 -26.62 32.55
N ASN A 606 -3.29 -26.36 31.61
CA ASN A 606 -4.21 -27.36 31.07
C ASN A 606 -3.59 -28.16 29.91
N ASP A 607 -2.29 -27.99 29.63
CA ASP A 607 -1.58 -28.52 28.46
C ASP A 607 -2.16 -28.02 27.11
N ASP A 608 -2.95 -26.94 27.17
CA ASP A 608 -3.42 -26.18 26.02
C ASP A 608 -2.35 -25.14 25.65
N ARG A 609 -1.28 -25.57 24.96
CA ARG A 609 -0.18 -24.69 24.51
C ARG A 609 -0.59 -23.64 23.49
N TYR A 610 -1.85 -23.66 23.06
CA TYR A 610 -2.43 -22.77 22.08
C TYR A 610 -3.71 -22.17 22.66
N VAL A 611 -3.73 -20.85 22.83
CA VAL A 611 -4.96 -20.11 23.11
C VAL A 611 -5.30 -19.29 21.88
N PRO A 612 -6.38 -19.64 21.13
CA PRO A 612 -6.74 -18.90 19.95
C PRO A 612 -7.06 -17.44 20.32
N LEU A 613 -6.72 -16.54 19.40
CA LEU A 613 -7.26 -15.19 19.38
C LEU A 613 -8.79 -15.28 19.43
N HIS A 614 -9.41 -14.61 20.40
CA HIS A 614 -10.87 -14.59 20.48
C HIS A 614 -11.38 -13.72 19.33
N ARG A 615 -11.94 -14.38 18.32
CA ARG A 615 -12.32 -13.76 17.05
C ARG A 615 -13.78 -14.01 16.78
N ASP A 616 -14.52 -12.93 16.60
CA ASP A 616 -15.90 -12.97 16.15
C ASP A 616 -15.95 -12.52 14.69
N GLU A 617 -15.87 -13.50 13.77
CA GLU A 617 -15.90 -13.25 12.33
C GLU A 617 -17.19 -13.76 11.66
N ALA A 618 -17.63 -13.02 10.66
CA ALA A 618 -18.71 -13.38 9.77
C ALA A 618 -18.16 -13.73 8.39
N VAL A 619 -18.28 -15.01 8.01
CA VAL A 619 -17.89 -15.50 6.68
C VAL A 619 -19.12 -15.85 5.87
N TRP A 620 -19.33 -15.10 4.80
CA TRP A 620 -20.41 -15.27 3.85
C TRP A 620 -19.86 -15.81 2.54
N GLN A 621 -20.10 -17.08 2.26
CA GLN A 621 -19.63 -17.71 1.03
C GLN A 621 -20.73 -18.50 0.33
N GLY A 622 -20.67 -18.50 -1.00
CA GLY A 622 -21.59 -19.26 -1.83
C GLY A 622 -21.43 -18.97 -3.30
N ARG A 623 -22.39 -19.52 -4.06
CA ARG A 623 -22.57 -19.25 -5.49
C ARG A 623 -23.97 -18.68 -5.70
N THR A 624 -24.09 -17.65 -6.50
CA THR A 624 -25.40 -17.07 -6.86
C THR A 624 -25.40 -16.61 -8.32
N TRP A 625 -26.59 -16.45 -8.88
CA TRP A 625 -26.80 -15.73 -10.12
C TRP A 625 -27.17 -14.28 -9.78
N VAL A 626 -26.60 -13.29 -10.45
CA VAL A 626 -26.94 -11.87 -10.27
C VAL A 626 -27.53 -11.35 -11.58
N GLU A 627 -28.77 -10.87 -11.54
CA GLU A 627 -29.39 -10.20 -12.68
C GLU A 627 -28.74 -8.82 -12.88
N ASP A 628 -28.52 -8.44 -14.14
CA ASP A 628 -27.86 -7.19 -14.49
C ASP A 628 -28.58 -5.96 -13.93
N GLY A 629 -27.85 -5.10 -13.20
CA GLY A 629 -28.38 -3.86 -12.64
C GLY A 629 -29.30 -4.07 -11.44
N THR A 630 -29.15 -5.19 -10.72
CA THR A 630 -30.00 -5.52 -9.57
C THR A 630 -29.21 -5.65 -8.28
N THR A 631 -29.91 -5.42 -7.16
CA THR A 631 -29.46 -5.81 -5.83
C THR A 631 -30.37 -6.91 -5.32
N GLN A 632 -29.81 -7.99 -4.79
CA GLN A 632 -30.54 -9.13 -4.26
C GLN A 632 -30.11 -9.45 -2.84
N LEU A 633 -31.08 -9.85 -2.00
CA LEU A 633 -30.79 -10.46 -0.71
C LEU A 633 -30.40 -11.93 -0.96
N VAL A 634 -29.17 -12.32 -0.61
CA VAL A 634 -28.65 -13.65 -0.94
C VAL A 634 -28.74 -14.61 0.24
N ARG A 635 -28.52 -14.11 1.46
CA ARG A 635 -28.55 -14.92 2.67
C ARG A 635 -28.91 -14.08 3.89
N THR A 636 -29.43 -14.74 4.92
CA THR A 636 -29.62 -14.17 6.25
C THR A 636 -28.91 -15.04 7.29
N ARG A 637 -28.37 -14.43 8.34
CA ARG A 637 -27.79 -15.11 9.50
C ARG A 637 -28.33 -14.47 10.77
N VAL A 638 -28.47 -15.24 11.84
CA VAL A 638 -28.75 -14.69 13.17
C VAL A 638 -27.46 -14.77 13.96
N ASP A 639 -27.01 -13.62 14.44
CA ASP A 639 -25.80 -13.50 15.25
C ASP A 639 -26.13 -12.92 16.60
N GLN A 640 -25.18 -13.07 17.52
CA GLN A 640 -25.26 -12.43 18.82
C GLN A 640 -24.51 -11.10 18.74
N GLY A 641 -25.21 -10.00 19.00
CA GLY A 641 -24.61 -8.68 19.07
C GLY A 641 -23.69 -8.54 20.28
N PRO A 642 -22.92 -7.43 20.35
CA PRO A 642 -22.02 -7.16 21.48
C PRO A 642 -22.74 -7.07 22.84
N ASP A 643 -24.03 -6.71 22.81
CA ASP A 643 -24.94 -6.64 23.95
C ASP A 643 -25.51 -8.01 24.37
N GLY A 644 -25.18 -9.07 23.63
CA GLY A 644 -25.73 -10.41 23.82
C GLY A 644 -27.10 -10.60 23.18
N GLU A 645 -27.70 -9.58 22.57
CA GLU A 645 -29.00 -9.69 21.89
C GLU A 645 -28.84 -10.38 20.54
N LYS A 646 -29.83 -11.19 20.15
CA LYS A 646 -29.83 -11.81 18.81
C LYS A 646 -30.21 -10.76 17.76
N ARG A 647 -29.35 -10.58 16.77
CA ARG A 647 -29.52 -9.66 15.64
C ARG A 647 -29.62 -10.43 14.33
N LEU A 648 -30.33 -9.86 13.36
CA LEU A 648 -30.50 -10.45 12.03
C LEU A 648 -29.54 -9.75 11.06
N HIS A 649 -28.59 -10.49 10.52
CA HIS A 649 -27.68 -10.01 9.48
C HIS A 649 -28.21 -10.40 8.11
N LEU A 650 -28.23 -9.43 7.19
CA LEU A 650 -28.74 -9.54 5.85
C LEU A 650 -27.60 -9.31 4.85
N LEU A 651 -27.25 -10.34 4.07
CA LEU A 651 -26.24 -10.23 3.02
C LEU A 651 -26.90 -9.85 1.69
N PHE A 652 -26.55 -8.68 1.18
CA PHE A 652 -26.94 -8.22 -0.13
C PHE A 652 -25.77 -8.33 -1.11
N ILE A 653 -26.09 -8.73 -2.33
CA ILE A 653 -25.18 -8.66 -3.47
C ILE A 653 -25.82 -7.79 -4.53
N SER A 654 -25.04 -6.84 -5.02
CA SER A 654 -25.38 -5.90 -6.07
C SER A 654 -24.46 -6.16 -7.25
N GLY A 655 -24.96 -6.11 -8.46
CA GLY A 655 -24.04 -6.08 -9.58
C GLY A 655 -24.66 -5.77 -10.93
N ARG A 656 -23.79 -5.36 -11.84
CA ARG A 656 -24.13 -4.92 -13.18
C ARG A 656 -23.00 -5.20 -14.15
N MET A 657 -23.35 -5.42 -15.40
CA MET A 657 -22.41 -5.44 -16.51
C MET A 657 -22.16 -4.00 -16.98
N VAL A 658 -20.90 -3.63 -17.18
CA VAL A 658 -20.49 -2.28 -17.60
C VAL A 658 -19.90 -2.36 -19.01
N GLY A 659 -20.52 -1.69 -19.99
CA GLY A 659 -20.11 -1.70 -21.41
C GLY A 659 -21.31 -1.54 -22.36
N GLU A 660 -21.05 -1.27 -23.64
CA GLU A 660 -22.10 -1.21 -24.68
C GLU A 660 -22.75 -2.59 -24.87
N ARG A 661 -24.09 -2.61 -24.92
CA ARG A 661 -24.92 -3.81 -25.10
C ARG A 661 -25.01 -4.24 -26.55
#